data_AF-A0A8H2K770-F1
#
_entry.id   AF-A0A8H2K770-F1
#
_cell.length_a   1.000
_cell.length_b   1.000
_cell.length_c   1.000
_cell.angle_alpha   90.00
_cell.angle_beta   90.00
_cell.angle_gamma   90.00
#
_symmetry.space_group_name_H-M   'P 1'
#
loop_
_entity.id
_entity.type
_entity.pdbx_description
1 polymer ?
#
loop_
_entity_poly.entity_id
_entity_poly.type
_entity_poly.pdbx_seq_one_letter_code
_entity_poly.pdbx_strand_id
1 'polypeptide(L)'
;MEGPEITFAEAVLDNGKFGKRTVRFETGRLAQQAQGAVAAYLDEETMILSATSAGKHPREGFDFFPLTVDVEERSYAAGKIPGSFFRREGRPSTEAILVCRLIDRPMRPTFVEGLRNEVQIVITVLSIAPDEFYDALSINAASLSTQISGLPFYGPVAGIRLALIGDQWVAFPKHSQLADAVFDLTVAGRMVTNDKGEEDIAIMMVEAEATENSWELIKAGATKPDEAVVAQGLEASKPFLKQLVKAQLEVANKAAKPVAEFTLFPPYSDQAYNAVSEIAEAELRDVYKIVDKIERQTADDELKARVKAEVQSKVDAEELGADVLGMVGGAYKAVSKKVMRARVLTEGIRIDGRGLSDIRALDAEVEVIPRVHGSAIFQRGETQILGVTTLNMLKMEQQIDSLAPVTKKRYMHHYNFPPYSTGETGRVGSPKRREIGHGFLAERAIAPVLPPREEFPYAIRQVSEALGSNGSTSMGAVCASTLSLLNAGVPLRAPVAGIAMGLISDEVNGETRYAALTDILGAEDALGDMDFKVAGTSEFVTAIQLDTKLAGLPSSVLDGALKQAKEARTAILSVLNAAIDAPDEMAPTAPRVISVQIPIDKIGELIGPKGKNINQIQDDTGADISIEDDGTVYIGAVDGPSAEAARAAVNAIANPLNPEVGERFLGTVVKIATFGAFVSLTPGKDGLLHISEVRKLAGGKRVENVEDVLAVGQKIQVEITKIDDRGKLSLAPVTDESDAEAAAPADES
;
A
#
# COMPACT_ATOMS: atom_id res chain seq x y z
N MET A 1 -21.46 8.64 -27.20
CA MET A 1 -22.44 9.70 -27.54
C MET A 1 -22.61 9.78 -29.07
N GLU A 2 -23.69 10.36 -29.61
CA GLU A 2 -23.92 10.51 -31.07
C GLU A 2 -24.01 11.99 -31.50
N GLY A 3 -23.26 12.38 -32.54
CA GLY A 3 -23.24 13.74 -33.07
C GLY A 3 -22.17 13.90 -34.18
N PRO A 4 -22.41 14.74 -35.20
CA PRO A 4 -21.45 14.94 -36.31
C PRO A 4 -20.11 15.56 -35.88
N GLU A 5 -20.06 16.20 -34.72
CA GLU A 5 -18.87 16.79 -34.11
C GLU A 5 -17.94 15.78 -33.45
N ILE A 6 -18.36 14.53 -33.32
CA ILE A 6 -17.65 13.51 -32.55
C ILE A 6 -16.55 12.86 -33.41
N THR A 7 -15.31 12.98 -32.94
CA THR A 7 -14.18 12.19 -33.45
C THR A 7 -13.86 11.10 -32.44
N PHE A 8 -13.68 9.86 -32.91
CA PHE A 8 -13.36 8.73 -32.05
C PHE A 8 -12.41 7.72 -32.70
N ALA A 9 -11.79 6.88 -31.87
CA ALA A 9 -11.06 5.68 -32.24
C ALA A 9 -11.16 4.64 -31.11
N GLU A 10 -10.88 3.38 -31.42
CA GLU A 10 -10.96 2.26 -30.49
C GLU A 10 -9.68 1.41 -30.54
N ALA A 11 -9.28 0.90 -29.37
CA ALA A 11 -8.26 -0.12 -29.23
C ALA A 11 -8.89 -1.37 -28.62
N VAL A 12 -8.84 -2.50 -29.34
CA VAL A 12 -9.37 -3.78 -28.88
C VAL A 12 -8.22 -4.64 -28.38
N LEU A 13 -8.14 -4.82 -27.07
CA LEU A 13 -7.08 -5.54 -26.38
C LEU A 13 -7.52 -6.99 -26.16
N ASP A 14 -6.81 -7.93 -26.79
CA ASP A 14 -7.12 -9.36 -26.73
C ASP A 14 -6.37 -10.04 -25.57
N ASN A 15 -7.12 -10.53 -24.58
CA ASN A 15 -6.61 -11.30 -23.45
C ASN A 15 -6.82 -12.81 -23.64
N GLY A 16 -7.03 -13.29 -24.86
CA GLY A 16 -7.21 -14.71 -25.16
C GLY A 16 -8.36 -15.33 -24.35
N LYS A 17 -8.03 -16.27 -23.45
CA LYS A 17 -9.03 -16.96 -22.62
C LYS A 17 -9.79 -16.04 -21.65
N PHE A 18 -9.25 -14.86 -21.34
CA PHE A 18 -9.88 -13.87 -20.48
C PHE A 18 -10.73 -12.85 -21.26
N GLY A 19 -10.99 -13.10 -22.55
CA GLY A 19 -11.84 -12.27 -23.38
C GLY A 19 -11.11 -11.06 -23.96
N LYS A 20 -11.88 -10.05 -24.37
CA LYS A 20 -11.37 -8.82 -24.97
C LYS A 20 -11.82 -7.62 -24.15
N ARG A 21 -10.99 -6.59 -24.10
CA ARG A 21 -11.30 -5.28 -23.52
C ARG A 21 -11.24 -4.23 -24.63
N THR A 22 -12.20 -3.31 -24.67
CA THR A 22 -12.24 -2.25 -25.69
C THR A 22 -12.07 -0.90 -25.02
N VAL A 23 -11.03 -0.16 -25.42
CA VAL A 23 -10.82 1.22 -25.00
C VAL A 23 -11.25 2.13 -26.14
N ARG A 24 -12.21 3.02 -25.88
CA ARG A 24 -12.72 4.00 -26.85
C ARG A 24 -12.34 5.41 -26.42
N PHE A 25 -11.83 6.20 -27.35
CA PHE A 25 -11.57 7.63 -27.13
C PHE A 25 -12.55 8.48 -27.93
N GLU A 26 -13.11 9.52 -27.33
CA GLU A 26 -14.07 10.43 -27.95
C GLU A 26 -13.70 11.89 -27.65
N THR A 27 -13.76 12.76 -28.65
CA THR A 27 -13.61 14.21 -28.48
C THR A 27 -14.59 14.99 -29.36
N GLY A 28 -14.71 16.30 -29.11
CA GLY A 28 -15.52 17.24 -29.89
C GLY A 28 -16.82 17.66 -29.21
N ARG A 29 -17.38 16.82 -28.32
CA ARG A 29 -18.69 17.09 -27.69
C ARG A 29 -18.63 17.72 -26.30
N LEU A 30 -17.79 17.19 -25.41
CA LEU A 30 -17.72 17.63 -24.01
C LEU A 30 -16.61 18.65 -23.78
N ALA A 31 -16.83 19.55 -22.81
CA ALA A 31 -15.84 20.51 -22.31
C ALA A 31 -15.11 21.30 -23.42
N GLN A 32 -15.84 21.74 -24.45
CA GLN A 32 -15.31 22.42 -25.64
C GLN A 32 -14.53 23.72 -25.36
N GLN A 33 -14.65 24.29 -24.16
CA GLN A 33 -13.91 25.47 -23.73
C GLN A 33 -12.46 25.14 -23.29
N ALA A 34 -12.18 23.89 -22.94
CA ALA A 34 -10.82 23.47 -22.63
C ALA A 34 -9.95 23.49 -23.90
N GLN A 35 -8.64 23.66 -23.72
CA GLN A 35 -7.70 23.54 -24.83
C GLN A 35 -7.76 22.13 -25.43
N GLY A 36 -7.87 21.08 -24.62
CA GLY A 36 -8.22 19.75 -25.11
C GLY A 36 -9.13 19.02 -24.15
N ALA A 37 -10.08 18.24 -24.68
CA ALA A 37 -11.04 17.48 -23.88
C ALA A 37 -11.36 16.14 -24.53
N VAL A 38 -11.31 15.07 -23.74
CA VAL A 38 -11.50 13.70 -24.21
C VAL A 38 -12.37 12.94 -23.20
N ALA A 39 -13.38 12.24 -23.69
CA ALA A 39 -14.01 11.15 -22.96
C ALA A 39 -13.34 9.83 -23.36
N ALA A 40 -12.82 9.09 -22.40
CA ALA A 40 -12.31 7.74 -22.60
C ALA A 40 -13.26 6.73 -21.95
N TYR A 41 -13.50 5.63 -22.64
CA TYR A 41 -14.39 4.56 -22.18
C TYR A 41 -13.62 3.25 -22.14
N LEU A 42 -13.95 2.41 -21.16
CA LEU A 42 -13.56 1.02 -21.10
C LEU A 42 -14.82 0.16 -21.12
N ASP A 43 -14.93 -0.67 -22.15
CA ASP A 43 -16.09 -1.53 -22.45
C ASP A 43 -17.43 -0.78 -22.40
N GLU A 44 -17.43 0.48 -22.82
CA GLU A 44 -18.59 1.39 -22.86
C GLU A 44 -19.23 1.77 -21.50
N GLU A 45 -18.96 1.01 -20.43
CA GLU A 45 -19.57 1.21 -19.11
C GLU A 45 -18.76 2.16 -18.21
N THR A 46 -17.43 2.04 -18.18
CA THR A 46 -16.58 2.96 -17.41
C THR A 46 -16.24 4.16 -18.27
N MET A 47 -16.57 5.37 -17.83
CA MET A 47 -16.38 6.61 -18.56
C MET A 47 -15.59 7.63 -17.72
N ILE A 48 -14.52 8.15 -18.32
CA ILE A 48 -13.67 9.18 -17.73
C ILE A 48 -13.62 10.37 -18.67
N LEU A 49 -13.84 11.58 -18.14
CA LEU A 49 -13.60 12.83 -18.84
C LEU A 49 -12.24 13.39 -18.42
N SER A 50 -11.36 13.65 -19.38
CA SER A 50 -10.16 14.44 -19.16
C SER A 50 -10.24 15.77 -19.90
N ALA A 51 -9.93 16.86 -19.21
CA ALA A 51 -9.84 18.19 -19.78
C ALA A 51 -8.48 18.83 -19.43
N THR A 52 -7.73 19.19 -20.46
CA THR A 52 -6.44 19.87 -20.35
C THR A 52 -6.61 21.36 -20.66
N SER A 53 -6.18 22.19 -19.72
CA SER A 53 -6.16 23.65 -19.85
C SER A 53 -4.75 24.21 -19.67
N ALA A 54 -4.47 25.32 -20.34
CA ALA A 54 -3.19 26.02 -20.22
C ALA A 54 -3.40 27.52 -19.97
N GLY A 55 -2.63 28.07 -19.05
CA GLY A 55 -2.56 29.51 -18.81
C GLY A 55 -2.00 30.24 -20.04
N LYS A 56 -2.55 31.41 -20.37
CA LYS A 56 -2.06 32.23 -21.50
C LYS A 56 -0.70 32.85 -21.23
N HIS A 57 -0.40 33.14 -19.98
CA HIS A 57 0.85 33.77 -19.56
C HIS A 57 1.67 32.80 -18.70
N PRO A 58 3.01 32.82 -18.82
CA PRO A 58 3.87 32.07 -17.93
C PRO A 58 3.72 32.57 -16.50
N ARG A 59 3.91 31.69 -15.53
CA ARG A 59 3.82 32.04 -14.12
C ARG A 59 5.10 32.75 -13.67
N GLU A 60 4.97 33.99 -13.24
CA GLU A 60 6.10 34.79 -12.74
C GLU A 60 6.68 34.20 -11.45
N GLY A 61 8.00 34.25 -11.29
CA GLY A 61 8.70 33.81 -10.08
C GLY A 61 8.78 32.29 -9.88
N PHE A 62 8.37 31.48 -10.87
CA PHE A 62 8.47 30.02 -10.82
C PHE A 62 9.72 29.54 -11.57
N ASP A 63 10.56 28.75 -10.90
CA ASP A 63 11.75 28.12 -11.46
C ASP A 63 11.49 26.70 -12.01
N PHE A 64 10.28 26.17 -11.82
CA PHE A 64 9.85 24.84 -12.27
C PHE A 64 8.63 24.91 -13.21
N PHE A 65 8.37 23.83 -13.94
CA PHE A 65 7.19 23.68 -14.79
C PHE A 65 5.91 23.40 -13.95
N PRO A 66 4.93 24.33 -13.92
CA PRO A 66 3.74 24.20 -13.08
C PRO A 66 2.66 23.33 -13.75
N LEU A 67 2.94 22.02 -13.83
CA LEU A 67 1.97 21.00 -14.17
C LEU A 67 1.21 20.54 -12.92
N THR A 68 -0.11 20.60 -12.99
CA THR A 68 -1.04 20.06 -11.98
C THR A 68 -1.96 19.02 -12.63
N VAL A 69 -2.03 17.84 -12.02
CA VAL A 69 -3.00 16.80 -12.39
C VAL A 69 -3.97 16.62 -11.25
N ASP A 70 -5.27 16.64 -11.53
CA ASP A 70 -6.32 16.41 -10.53
C ASP A 70 -7.24 15.28 -10.98
N VAL A 71 -7.58 14.39 -10.05
CA VAL A 71 -8.49 13.27 -10.26
C VAL A 71 -9.67 13.45 -9.33
N GLU A 72 -10.83 13.60 -9.93
CA GLU A 72 -12.11 13.87 -9.28
C GLU A 72 -12.99 12.62 -9.39
N GLU A 73 -13.00 11.83 -8.31
CA GLU A 73 -13.97 10.76 -8.12
C GLU A 73 -15.34 11.39 -7.85
N ARG A 74 -16.37 10.91 -8.54
CA ARG A 74 -17.75 11.32 -8.32
C ARG A 74 -18.53 10.12 -7.84
N SER A 75 -19.14 10.18 -6.65
CA SER A 75 -19.84 9.02 -6.09
C SER A 75 -21.02 8.59 -6.96
N TYR A 76 -21.59 9.51 -7.74
CA TYR A 76 -22.61 9.18 -8.74
C TYR A 76 -22.10 8.25 -9.85
N ALA A 77 -20.78 8.19 -10.09
CA ALA A 77 -20.20 7.30 -11.10
C ALA A 77 -20.48 5.83 -10.78
N ALA A 78 -20.59 5.51 -9.48
CA ALA A 78 -21.00 4.20 -8.96
C ALA A 78 -22.47 4.19 -8.47
N GLY A 79 -23.26 5.22 -8.79
CA GLY A 79 -24.66 5.34 -8.37
C GLY A 79 -24.86 5.56 -6.85
N LYS A 80 -23.86 6.11 -6.14
CA LYS A 80 -23.88 6.31 -4.69
C LYS A 80 -23.98 7.79 -4.29
N ILE A 81 -24.61 8.05 -3.15
CA ILE A 81 -24.50 9.34 -2.44
C ILE A 81 -23.30 9.24 -1.48
N PRO A 82 -22.39 10.23 -1.42
CA PRO A 82 -21.23 10.20 -0.52
C PRO A 82 -21.61 9.94 0.94
N GLY A 83 -20.85 9.10 1.65
CA GLY A 83 -21.07 8.79 3.07
C GLY A 83 -20.66 9.92 4.02
N SER A 84 -19.93 10.92 3.51
CA SER A 84 -19.49 12.11 4.24
C SER A 84 -20.67 12.84 4.92
N PHE A 85 -20.39 13.54 6.03
CA PHE A 85 -21.41 14.28 6.79
C PHE A 85 -22.25 15.23 5.92
N PHE A 86 -21.63 15.85 4.90
CA PHE A 86 -22.29 16.80 3.99
C PHE A 86 -22.96 16.15 2.77
N ARG A 87 -22.88 14.81 2.61
CA ARG A 87 -23.38 14.08 1.43
C ARG A 87 -22.82 14.64 0.11
N ARG A 88 -21.57 15.09 0.16
CA ARG A 88 -20.81 15.67 -0.94
C ARG A 88 -19.37 15.17 -0.90
N GLU A 89 -18.75 15.00 -2.06
CA GLU A 89 -17.34 14.69 -2.18
C GLU A 89 -16.50 15.76 -1.49
N GLY A 90 -15.51 15.31 -0.72
CA GLY A 90 -14.67 16.15 0.12
C GLY A 90 -13.24 16.23 -0.39
N ARG A 91 -12.27 16.01 0.51
CA ARG A 91 -10.86 15.87 0.12
C ARG A 91 -10.69 14.67 -0.84
N PRO A 92 -9.74 14.73 -1.79
CA PRO A 92 -9.40 13.59 -2.64
C PRO A 92 -9.10 12.34 -1.81
N SER A 93 -9.56 11.19 -2.29
CA SER A 93 -9.23 9.88 -1.73
C SER A 93 -7.74 9.58 -1.92
N THR A 94 -7.21 8.62 -1.16
CA THR A 94 -5.83 8.12 -1.36
C THR A 94 -5.65 7.63 -2.80
N GLU A 95 -6.63 6.89 -3.30
CA GLU A 95 -6.66 6.38 -4.67
C GLU A 95 -6.59 7.50 -5.72
N ALA A 96 -7.44 8.52 -5.62
CA ALA A 96 -7.41 9.67 -6.52
C ALA A 96 -6.04 10.36 -6.53
N ILE A 97 -5.40 10.52 -5.35
CA ILE A 97 -4.06 11.12 -5.25
C ILE A 97 -2.99 10.23 -5.92
N LEU A 98 -3.10 8.91 -5.78
CA LEU A 98 -2.20 7.97 -6.41
C LEU A 98 -2.36 7.98 -7.93
N VAL A 99 -3.60 8.03 -8.44
CA VAL A 99 -3.87 8.18 -9.87
C VAL A 99 -3.35 9.50 -10.41
N CYS A 100 -3.48 10.61 -9.67
CA CYS A 100 -2.83 11.88 -10.04
C CYS A 100 -1.33 11.69 -10.26
N ARG A 101 -0.65 10.94 -9.37
CA ARG A 101 0.78 10.66 -9.49
C ARG A 101 1.10 9.71 -10.65
N LEU A 102 0.29 8.68 -10.87
CA LEU A 102 0.45 7.75 -11.99
C LEU A 102 0.34 8.46 -13.35
N ILE A 103 -0.47 9.51 -13.44
CA ILE A 103 -0.58 10.35 -14.65
C ILE A 103 0.58 11.35 -14.74
N ASP A 104 0.89 12.07 -13.65
CA ASP A 104 1.91 13.12 -13.64
C ASP A 104 3.31 12.60 -14.02
N ARG A 105 3.70 11.44 -13.48
CA ARG A 105 5.03 10.84 -13.65
C ARG A 105 5.43 10.66 -15.13
N PRO A 106 4.65 9.96 -15.97
CA PRO A 106 5.00 9.80 -17.38
C PRO A 106 4.69 11.04 -18.24
N MET A 107 3.78 11.92 -17.81
CA MET A 107 3.39 13.12 -18.58
C MET A 107 4.35 14.30 -18.39
N ARG A 108 4.88 14.51 -17.18
CA ARG A 108 5.78 15.63 -16.87
C ARG A 108 7.03 15.71 -17.77
N PRO A 109 7.76 14.61 -18.07
CA PRO A 109 8.95 14.68 -18.91
C PRO A 109 8.67 14.82 -20.40
N THR A 110 7.41 14.74 -20.86
CA THR A 110 7.08 14.87 -22.29
C THR A 110 6.70 16.29 -22.70
N PHE A 111 6.64 17.25 -21.78
CA PHE A 111 6.51 18.66 -22.15
C PHE A 111 7.85 19.25 -22.58
N VAL A 112 7.82 20.19 -23.51
CA VAL A 112 9.04 20.92 -23.92
C VAL A 112 9.71 21.59 -22.72
N GLU A 113 11.04 21.53 -22.69
CA GLU A 113 11.83 22.15 -21.64
C GLU A 113 11.64 23.68 -21.63
N GLY A 114 11.64 24.27 -20.44
CA GLY A 114 11.44 25.70 -20.27
C GLY A 114 10.00 26.17 -20.33
N LEU A 115 9.01 25.29 -20.50
CA LEU A 115 7.61 25.68 -20.37
C LEU A 115 7.33 26.15 -18.92
N ARG A 116 6.74 27.35 -18.78
CA ARG A 116 6.41 27.98 -17.48
C ARG A 116 4.94 28.40 -17.36
N ASN A 117 4.14 28.11 -18.38
CA ASN A 117 2.69 28.26 -18.30
C ASN A 117 2.11 27.20 -17.37
N GLU A 118 1.13 27.60 -16.57
CA GLU A 118 0.34 26.66 -15.78
C GLU A 118 -0.42 25.74 -16.71
N VAL A 119 -0.21 24.43 -16.54
CA VAL A 119 -0.93 23.39 -17.25
C VAL A 119 -1.70 22.60 -16.21
N GLN A 120 -3.01 22.50 -16.39
CA GLN A 120 -3.87 21.71 -15.54
C GLN A 120 -4.56 20.62 -16.35
N ILE A 121 -4.43 19.39 -15.89
CA ILE A 121 -5.13 18.23 -16.43
C ILE A 121 -6.13 17.77 -15.37
N VAL A 122 -7.43 17.93 -15.64
CA VAL A 122 -8.50 17.49 -14.72
C VAL A 122 -9.14 16.25 -15.28
N ILE A 123 -9.10 15.18 -14.50
CA ILE A 123 -9.72 13.88 -14.77
C ILE A 123 -10.95 13.78 -13.88
N THR A 124 -12.11 13.51 -14.46
CA THR A 124 -13.35 13.25 -13.72
C THR A 124 -13.88 11.88 -14.08
N VAL A 125 -14.04 11.01 -13.08
CA VAL A 125 -14.68 9.70 -13.27
C VAL A 125 -16.18 9.91 -13.30
N LEU A 126 -16.79 9.77 -14.47
CA LEU A 126 -18.22 10.07 -14.70
C LEU A 126 -19.10 8.84 -14.54
N SER A 127 -18.59 7.67 -14.91
CA SER A 127 -19.21 6.37 -14.67
C SER A 127 -18.12 5.33 -14.45
N ILE A 128 -18.36 4.38 -13.56
CA ILE A 128 -17.47 3.25 -13.34
C ILE A 128 -18.30 1.98 -13.23
N ALA A 129 -17.98 1.01 -14.07
CA ALA A 129 -18.55 -0.33 -13.95
C ALA A 129 -18.13 -0.92 -12.59
N PRO A 130 -19.00 -1.70 -11.91
CA PRO A 130 -18.58 -2.46 -10.75
C PRO A 130 -17.38 -3.34 -11.10
N ASP A 131 -16.48 -3.57 -10.14
CA ASP A 131 -15.32 -4.46 -10.30
C ASP A 131 -14.20 -3.90 -11.23
N GLU A 132 -14.28 -2.63 -11.63
CA GLU A 132 -13.34 -2.03 -12.60
C GLU A 132 -12.32 -1.07 -11.97
N PHE A 133 -11.13 -0.99 -12.58
CA PHE A 133 -10.13 0.04 -12.29
C PHE A 133 -10.23 1.20 -13.28
N TYR A 134 -10.06 2.44 -12.80
CA TYR A 134 -10.12 3.62 -13.66
C TYR A 134 -8.74 4.26 -13.92
N ASP A 135 -7.69 3.79 -13.25
CA ASP A 135 -6.37 4.42 -13.21
C ASP A 135 -5.64 4.43 -14.56
N ALA A 136 -5.46 3.26 -15.18
CA ALA A 136 -4.79 3.14 -16.48
C ALA A 136 -5.58 3.85 -17.59
N LEU A 137 -6.92 3.78 -17.56
CA LEU A 137 -7.77 4.51 -18.50
C LEU A 137 -7.58 6.03 -18.34
N SER A 138 -7.40 6.52 -17.10
CA SER A 138 -7.15 7.94 -16.81
C SER A 138 -5.83 8.45 -17.42
N ILE A 139 -4.77 7.63 -17.43
CA ILE A 139 -3.50 7.97 -18.10
C ILE A 139 -3.75 8.21 -19.59
N ASN A 140 -4.47 7.30 -20.25
CA ASN A 140 -4.76 7.43 -21.68
C ASN A 140 -5.65 8.65 -21.99
N ALA A 141 -6.66 8.91 -21.15
CA ALA A 141 -7.53 10.08 -21.29
C ALA A 141 -6.74 11.39 -21.16
N ALA A 142 -5.90 11.50 -20.12
CA ALA A 142 -5.03 12.65 -19.85
C ALA A 142 -4.00 12.88 -20.96
N SER A 143 -3.42 11.80 -21.49
CA SER A 143 -2.52 11.88 -22.63
C SER A 143 -3.22 12.46 -23.85
N LEU A 144 -4.36 11.90 -24.25
CA LEU A 144 -5.02 12.34 -25.48
C LEU A 144 -5.61 13.76 -25.35
N SER A 145 -6.20 14.12 -24.21
CA SER A 145 -6.69 15.49 -23.98
C SER A 145 -5.55 16.50 -24.08
N THR A 146 -4.36 16.14 -23.61
CA THR A 146 -3.16 16.97 -23.72
C THR A 146 -2.63 16.99 -25.17
N GLN A 147 -2.61 15.85 -25.84
CA GLN A 147 -2.17 15.73 -27.25
C GLN A 147 -2.99 16.62 -28.19
N ILE A 148 -4.31 16.73 -27.98
CA ILE A 148 -5.18 17.56 -28.84
C ILE A 148 -5.25 19.03 -28.40
N SER A 149 -4.59 19.40 -27.30
CA SER A 149 -4.72 20.72 -26.69
C SER A 149 -3.98 21.85 -27.43
N GLY A 150 -3.05 21.51 -28.32
CA GLY A 150 -2.12 22.46 -28.93
C GLY A 150 -0.96 22.86 -28.01
N LEU A 151 -0.73 22.15 -26.89
CA LEU A 151 0.46 22.29 -26.07
C LEU A 151 1.69 21.66 -26.74
N PRO A 152 2.91 22.20 -26.52
CA PRO A 152 4.16 21.60 -26.99
C PRO A 152 4.50 20.36 -26.15
N PHE A 153 3.93 19.23 -26.56
CA PHE A 153 3.91 17.96 -25.83
C PHE A 153 4.32 16.80 -26.77
N TYR A 154 5.34 16.04 -26.36
CA TYR A 154 5.94 14.91 -27.08
C TYR A 154 5.27 13.56 -26.75
N GLY A 155 3.95 13.51 -26.86
CA GLY A 155 3.18 12.27 -26.70
C GLY A 155 2.68 11.71 -28.04
N PRO A 156 1.61 10.91 -28.03
CA PRO A 156 0.84 10.50 -26.85
C PRO A 156 1.56 9.44 -26.01
N VAL A 157 1.21 9.41 -24.73
CA VAL A 157 1.58 8.38 -23.75
C VAL A 157 0.41 7.41 -23.60
N ALA A 158 0.67 6.11 -23.61
CA ALA A 158 -0.32 5.11 -23.22
C ALA A 158 -0.04 4.59 -21.82
N GLY A 159 -1.10 4.22 -21.10
CA GLY A 159 -1.03 3.53 -19.81
C GLY A 159 -1.79 2.22 -19.86
N ILE A 160 -1.26 1.17 -19.23
CA ILE A 160 -1.91 -0.14 -19.15
C ILE A 160 -1.71 -0.74 -17.76
N ARG A 161 -2.74 -1.40 -17.22
CA ARG A 161 -2.61 -2.29 -16.07
C ARG A 161 -2.63 -3.73 -16.55
N LEU A 162 -1.68 -4.53 -16.09
CA LEU A 162 -1.58 -5.97 -16.34
C LEU A 162 -1.60 -6.72 -15.00
N ALA A 163 -2.27 -7.86 -14.94
CA ALA A 163 -2.11 -8.81 -13.84
C ALA A 163 -1.61 -10.16 -14.36
N LEU A 164 -0.68 -10.79 -13.63
CA LEU A 164 -0.21 -12.14 -13.94
C LEU A 164 -1.16 -13.15 -13.28
N ILE A 165 -2.04 -13.76 -14.09
CA ILE A 165 -3.06 -14.73 -13.65
C ILE A 165 -2.74 -16.09 -14.26
N GLY A 166 -2.38 -17.05 -13.41
CA GLY A 166 -1.67 -18.26 -13.86
C GLY A 166 -0.37 -17.85 -14.55
N ASP A 167 -0.22 -18.21 -15.84
CA ASP A 167 0.97 -17.90 -16.63
C ASP A 167 0.73 -16.81 -17.69
N GLN A 168 -0.37 -16.06 -17.58
CA GLN A 168 -0.75 -15.05 -18.57
C GLN A 168 -0.83 -13.64 -17.95
N TRP A 169 -0.20 -12.67 -18.61
CA TRP A 169 -0.42 -11.25 -18.35
C TRP A 169 -1.72 -10.78 -18.99
N VAL A 170 -2.70 -10.44 -18.15
CA VAL A 170 -4.05 -10.01 -18.56
C VAL A 170 -4.15 -8.50 -18.49
N ALA A 171 -4.49 -7.86 -19.61
CA ALA A 171 -4.61 -6.41 -19.75
C ALA A 171 -5.96 -5.88 -19.28
N PHE A 172 -5.96 -4.76 -18.54
CA PHE A 172 -7.12 -4.25 -17.80
C PHE A 172 -7.83 -5.38 -17.04
N PRO A 173 -7.17 -5.98 -16.02
CA PRO A 173 -7.83 -6.97 -15.17
C PRO A 173 -8.95 -6.29 -14.35
N LYS A 174 -9.95 -7.06 -13.96
CA LYS A 174 -10.96 -6.64 -12.97
C LYS A 174 -10.46 -6.86 -11.55
N HIS A 175 -11.05 -6.17 -10.57
CA HIS A 175 -10.70 -6.35 -9.15
C HIS A 175 -10.85 -7.81 -8.71
N SER A 176 -11.94 -8.48 -9.08
CA SER A 176 -12.20 -9.89 -8.76
C SER A 176 -11.15 -10.84 -9.32
N GLN A 177 -10.54 -10.50 -10.46
CA GLN A 177 -9.51 -11.31 -11.09
C GLN A 177 -8.16 -11.23 -10.35
N LEU A 178 -7.93 -10.19 -9.54
CA LEU A 178 -6.71 -10.08 -8.74
C LEU A 178 -6.63 -11.11 -7.62
N ALA A 179 -7.76 -11.73 -7.24
CA ALA A 179 -7.77 -12.81 -6.26
C ALA A 179 -6.91 -14.01 -6.71
N ASP A 180 -6.80 -14.23 -8.03
CA ASP A 180 -6.03 -15.30 -8.67
C ASP A 180 -4.71 -14.80 -9.30
N ALA A 181 -4.35 -13.53 -9.08
CA ALA A 181 -3.15 -12.92 -9.63
C ALA A 181 -1.99 -12.97 -8.64
N VAL A 182 -0.78 -13.25 -9.13
CA VAL A 182 0.47 -13.19 -8.33
C VAL A 182 1.19 -11.84 -8.44
N PHE A 183 0.79 -11.00 -9.39
CA PHE A 183 1.42 -9.70 -9.61
C PHE A 183 0.47 -8.76 -10.35
N ASP A 184 0.42 -7.49 -9.94
CA ASP A 184 -0.33 -6.39 -10.55
C ASP A 184 0.65 -5.29 -10.96
N LEU A 185 0.58 -4.87 -12.22
CA LEU A 185 1.59 -4.07 -12.91
C LEU A 185 0.94 -2.98 -13.75
N THR A 186 1.10 -1.72 -13.35
CA THR A 186 0.76 -0.56 -14.17
C THR A 186 2.00 -0.02 -14.88
N VAL A 187 1.94 0.07 -16.21
CA VAL A 187 3.02 0.56 -17.07
C VAL A 187 2.51 1.71 -17.91
N ALA A 188 3.31 2.77 -18.06
CA ALA A 188 3.09 3.79 -19.06
C ALA A 188 4.30 3.97 -19.96
N GLY A 189 4.05 4.22 -21.24
CA GLY A 189 5.10 4.39 -22.24
C GLY A 189 4.62 5.12 -23.47
N ARG A 190 5.57 5.54 -24.31
CA ARG A 190 5.29 6.23 -25.58
C ARG A 190 5.96 5.50 -26.73
N MET A 191 5.44 5.74 -27.93
CA MET A 191 6.04 5.20 -29.14
C MET A 191 7.35 5.95 -29.46
N VAL A 192 8.37 5.19 -29.80
CA VAL A 192 9.65 5.69 -30.30
C VAL A 192 9.98 4.97 -31.60
N THR A 193 10.65 5.68 -32.49
CA THR A 193 11.14 5.12 -33.75
C THR A 193 12.66 5.16 -33.69
N ASN A 194 13.31 4.01 -33.84
CA ASN A 194 14.76 3.95 -33.86
C ASN A 194 15.33 4.45 -35.21
N ASP A 195 16.65 4.61 -35.31
CA ASP A 195 17.33 5.07 -36.54
C ASP A 195 17.08 4.17 -37.77
N LYS A 196 16.61 2.94 -37.55
CA LYS A 196 16.25 1.97 -38.60
C LYS A 196 14.78 2.08 -39.04
N GLY A 197 14.00 2.97 -38.45
CA GLY A 197 12.58 3.17 -38.77
C GLY A 197 11.63 2.19 -38.06
N GLU A 198 12.09 1.42 -37.07
CA GLU A 198 11.27 0.46 -36.34
C GLU A 198 10.56 1.13 -35.16
N GLU A 199 9.25 0.95 -35.08
CA GLU A 199 8.41 1.44 -33.97
C GLU A 199 8.47 0.51 -32.75
N ASP A 200 8.94 1.00 -31.62
CA ASP A 200 8.90 0.33 -30.31
C ASP A 200 8.25 1.22 -29.23
N ILE A 201 8.06 0.68 -28.03
CA ILE A 201 7.58 1.40 -26.86
C ILE A 201 8.74 1.67 -25.90
N ALA A 202 8.97 2.96 -25.66
CA ALA A 202 9.78 3.42 -24.55
C ALA A 202 8.92 3.45 -23.28
N ILE A 203 9.17 2.53 -22.37
CA ILE A 203 8.57 2.55 -21.03
C ILE A 203 9.10 3.77 -20.30
N MET A 204 8.20 4.54 -19.69
CA MET A 204 8.51 5.79 -18.99
C MET A 204 8.25 5.67 -17.49
N MET A 205 7.26 4.87 -17.12
CA MET A 205 6.81 4.72 -15.74
C MET A 205 6.33 3.30 -15.48
N VAL A 206 6.70 2.75 -14.33
CA VAL A 206 6.18 1.49 -13.79
C VAL A 206 5.76 1.70 -12.35
N GLU A 207 4.62 1.12 -11.97
CA GLU A 207 4.17 0.91 -10.61
C GLU A 207 3.59 -0.50 -10.51
N ALA A 208 4.19 -1.37 -9.68
CA ALA A 208 3.75 -2.75 -9.57
C ALA A 208 3.86 -3.28 -8.15
N GLU A 209 3.07 -4.30 -7.87
CA GLU A 209 2.97 -4.99 -6.60
C GLU A 209 2.71 -6.49 -6.78
N ALA A 210 3.22 -7.31 -5.87
CA ALA A 210 2.61 -8.61 -5.63
C ALA A 210 1.26 -8.37 -4.93
N THR A 211 0.28 -9.22 -5.22
CA THR A 211 -1.04 -9.13 -4.60
C THR A 211 -1.04 -9.69 -3.18
N GLU A 212 -2.08 -9.40 -2.40
CA GLU A 212 -2.26 -9.96 -1.05
C GLU A 212 -2.30 -11.50 -1.05
N ASN A 213 -2.85 -12.11 -2.10
CA ASN A 213 -2.96 -13.57 -2.23
C ASN A 213 -1.71 -14.22 -2.84
N SER A 214 -0.73 -13.43 -3.28
CA SER A 214 0.45 -13.94 -3.98
C SER A 214 1.18 -15.01 -3.19
N TRP A 215 1.32 -14.83 -1.87
CA TRP A 215 1.99 -15.79 -1.02
C TRP A 215 1.36 -17.19 -1.06
N GLU A 216 0.03 -17.27 -0.92
CA GLU A 216 -0.69 -18.53 -0.92
C GLU A 216 -0.75 -19.16 -2.33
N LEU A 217 -0.91 -18.33 -3.37
CA LEU A 217 -0.86 -18.79 -4.76
C LEU A 217 0.51 -19.39 -5.12
N ILE A 218 1.60 -18.73 -4.73
CA ILE A 218 2.97 -19.22 -4.96
C ILE A 218 3.19 -20.53 -4.20
N LYS A 219 2.74 -20.64 -2.95
CA LYS A 219 2.78 -21.90 -2.19
C LYS A 219 1.96 -23.01 -2.85
N ALA A 220 0.85 -22.67 -3.50
CA ALA A 220 0.03 -23.60 -4.27
C ALA A 220 0.64 -23.96 -5.65
N GLY A 221 1.80 -23.40 -6.01
CA GLY A 221 2.55 -23.73 -7.22
C GLY A 221 2.40 -22.72 -8.36
N ALA A 222 1.81 -21.55 -8.12
CA ALA A 222 1.77 -20.47 -9.10
C ALA A 222 3.17 -19.90 -9.38
N THR A 223 3.34 -19.32 -10.58
CA THR A 223 4.59 -18.69 -10.99
C THR A 223 4.97 -17.56 -10.03
N LYS A 224 6.21 -17.60 -9.54
CA LYS A 224 6.76 -16.59 -8.64
C LYS A 224 7.10 -15.30 -9.41
N PRO A 225 6.71 -14.11 -8.94
CA PRO A 225 7.10 -12.85 -9.58
C PRO A 225 8.54 -12.46 -9.20
N ASP A 226 9.52 -13.19 -9.74
CA ASP A 226 10.93 -12.84 -9.64
C ASP A 226 11.34 -11.76 -10.65
N GLU A 227 12.60 -11.34 -10.62
CA GLU A 227 13.11 -10.29 -11.51
C GLU A 227 12.88 -10.59 -13.00
N ALA A 228 12.96 -11.86 -13.42
CA ALA A 228 12.78 -12.26 -14.80
C ALA A 228 11.29 -12.20 -15.20
N VAL A 229 10.39 -12.66 -14.33
CA VAL A 229 8.94 -12.58 -14.56
C VAL A 229 8.47 -11.14 -14.62
N VAL A 230 8.98 -10.26 -13.74
CA VAL A 230 8.67 -8.82 -13.79
C VAL A 230 9.14 -8.21 -15.12
N ALA A 231 10.34 -8.54 -15.59
CA ALA A 231 10.83 -8.09 -16.90
C ALA A 231 9.95 -8.60 -18.06
N GLN A 232 9.47 -9.84 -17.99
CA GLN A 232 8.50 -10.37 -18.97
C GLN A 232 7.19 -9.58 -18.99
N GLY A 233 6.68 -9.16 -17.83
CA GLY A 233 5.48 -8.32 -17.74
C GLY A 233 5.65 -6.96 -18.44
N LEU A 234 6.84 -6.36 -18.32
CA LEU A 234 7.18 -5.12 -19.01
C LEU A 234 7.18 -5.31 -20.53
N GLU A 235 7.76 -6.39 -21.04
CA GLU A 235 7.72 -6.71 -22.48
C GLU A 235 6.30 -7.04 -22.95
N ALA A 236 5.52 -7.78 -22.15
CA ALA A 236 4.12 -8.11 -22.43
C ALA A 236 3.22 -6.86 -22.50
N SER A 237 3.59 -5.76 -21.85
CA SER A 237 2.86 -4.49 -21.90
C SER A 237 2.99 -3.75 -23.22
N LYS A 238 4.12 -3.88 -23.92
CA LYS A 238 4.45 -3.06 -25.10
C LYS A 238 3.43 -3.21 -26.25
N PRO A 239 2.96 -4.43 -26.62
CA PRO A 239 1.96 -4.56 -27.68
C PRO A 239 0.63 -3.88 -27.37
N PHE A 240 0.18 -3.89 -26.11
CA PHE A 240 -1.05 -3.20 -25.69
C PHE A 240 -0.86 -1.68 -25.69
N LEU A 241 0.25 -1.19 -25.16
CA LEU A 241 0.63 0.22 -25.19
C LEU A 241 0.69 0.75 -26.63
N LYS A 242 1.27 -0.03 -27.56
CA LYS A 242 1.34 0.33 -28.99
C LYS A 242 -0.03 0.50 -29.61
N GLN A 243 -0.99 -0.38 -29.30
CA GLN A 243 -2.37 -0.26 -29.79
C GLN A 243 -3.07 0.98 -29.24
N LEU A 244 -2.91 1.25 -27.95
CA LEU A 244 -3.47 2.44 -27.30
C LEU A 244 -2.89 3.74 -27.86
N VAL A 245 -1.58 3.81 -28.08
CA VAL A 245 -0.93 4.96 -28.73
C VAL A 245 -1.49 5.19 -30.13
N LYS A 246 -1.66 4.12 -30.93
CA LYS A 246 -2.21 4.23 -32.29
C LYS A 246 -3.64 4.75 -32.29
N ALA A 247 -4.52 4.24 -31.42
CA ALA A 247 -5.87 4.77 -31.28
C ALA A 247 -5.90 6.25 -30.86
N GLN A 248 -5.01 6.67 -29.94
CA GLN A 248 -4.88 8.08 -29.57
C GLN A 248 -4.43 8.94 -30.76
N LEU A 249 -3.44 8.49 -31.54
CA LEU A 249 -2.97 9.19 -32.74
C LEU A 249 -4.05 9.30 -33.82
N GLU A 250 -4.91 8.28 -33.99
CA GLU A 250 -6.02 8.32 -34.93
C GLU A 250 -7.03 9.44 -34.62
N VAL A 251 -7.29 9.69 -33.34
CA VAL A 251 -8.12 10.83 -32.89
C VAL A 251 -7.36 12.13 -33.08
N ALA A 252 -6.10 12.20 -32.64
CA ALA A 252 -5.29 13.41 -32.71
C ALA A 252 -5.10 13.90 -34.15
N ASN A 253 -4.89 13.01 -35.12
CA ASN A 253 -4.73 13.35 -36.53
C ASN A 253 -5.95 14.05 -37.14
N LYS A 254 -7.13 13.93 -36.52
CA LYS A 254 -8.39 14.53 -36.99
C LYS A 254 -8.83 15.73 -36.15
N ALA A 255 -8.48 15.75 -34.86
CA ALA A 255 -9.05 16.69 -33.90
C ALA A 255 -8.02 17.56 -33.15
N ALA A 256 -6.72 17.30 -33.28
CA ALA A 256 -5.71 18.08 -32.57
C ALA A 256 -5.68 19.54 -33.04
N LYS A 257 -5.63 20.46 -32.08
CA LYS A 257 -5.38 21.87 -32.36
C LYS A 257 -3.94 22.05 -32.83
N PRO A 258 -3.66 23.05 -33.70
CA PRO A 258 -2.29 23.42 -34.02
C PRO A 258 -1.49 23.71 -32.74
N VAL A 259 -0.23 23.28 -32.72
CA VAL A 259 0.66 23.57 -31.59
C VAL A 259 0.82 25.09 -31.49
N ALA A 260 0.44 25.65 -30.35
CA ALA A 260 0.55 27.07 -30.09
C ALA A 260 1.99 27.44 -29.74
N GLU A 261 2.39 28.67 -30.06
CA GLU A 261 3.67 29.22 -29.67
C GLU A 261 3.63 29.66 -28.20
N PHE A 262 4.52 29.10 -27.39
CA PHE A 262 4.72 29.50 -26.00
C PHE A 262 6.11 30.11 -25.83
N THR A 263 6.22 31.15 -25.02
CA THR A 263 7.52 31.64 -24.58
C THR A 263 8.18 30.58 -23.70
N LEU A 264 9.35 30.10 -24.12
CA LEU A 264 10.13 29.13 -23.39
C LEU A 264 11.21 29.83 -22.56
N PHE A 265 11.44 29.28 -21.37
CA PHE A 265 12.45 29.72 -20.42
C PHE A 265 13.40 28.55 -20.16
N PRO A 266 14.24 28.17 -21.14
CA PRO A 266 15.20 27.11 -20.94
C PRO A 266 16.12 27.48 -19.76
N PRO A 267 16.63 26.48 -19.02
CA PRO A 267 17.45 26.75 -17.84
C PRO A 267 18.76 27.48 -18.19
N TYR A 268 19.23 27.38 -19.44
CA TYR A 268 20.41 28.07 -19.94
C TYR A 268 20.43 28.12 -21.48
N SER A 269 21.26 29.02 -22.02
CA SER A 269 21.65 29.10 -23.43
C SER A 269 23.00 28.42 -23.67
N ASP A 270 23.35 28.11 -24.92
CA ASP A 270 24.66 27.55 -25.27
C ASP A 270 25.82 28.48 -24.87
N GLN A 271 25.63 29.80 -24.99
CA GLN A 271 26.61 30.78 -24.54
C GLN A 271 26.81 30.72 -23.03
N ALA A 272 25.73 30.63 -22.25
CA ALA A 272 25.79 30.49 -20.79
C ALA A 272 26.46 29.16 -20.38
N TYR A 273 26.10 28.07 -21.06
CA TYR A 273 26.70 26.76 -20.83
C TYR A 273 28.22 26.80 -21.08
N ASN A 274 28.65 27.30 -22.23
CA ASN A 274 30.07 27.35 -22.59
C ASN A 274 30.88 28.22 -21.63
N ALA A 275 30.36 29.40 -21.27
CA ALA A 275 31.01 30.29 -20.31
C ALA A 275 31.18 29.63 -18.93
N VAL A 276 30.13 28.95 -18.43
CA VAL A 276 30.20 28.25 -17.15
C VAL A 276 31.10 27.01 -17.24
N SER A 277 31.06 26.27 -18.34
CA SER A 277 31.89 25.08 -18.55
C SER A 277 33.38 25.42 -18.56
N GLU A 278 33.76 26.53 -19.22
CA GLU A 278 35.15 27.00 -19.28
C GLU A 278 35.71 27.30 -17.89
N ILE A 279 34.89 27.89 -17.00
CA ILE A 279 35.31 28.30 -15.67
C ILE A 279 35.25 27.13 -14.68
N ALA A 280 34.16 26.34 -14.71
CA ALA A 280 33.83 25.42 -13.63
C ALA A 280 34.26 23.96 -13.89
N GLU A 281 34.36 23.50 -15.14
CA GLU A 281 34.42 22.06 -15.43
C GLU A 281 35.64 21.38 -14.80
N ALA A 282 36.81 22.01 -14.84
CA ALA A 282 38.03 21.45 -14.29
C ALA A 282 37.96 21.34 -12.77
N GLU A 283 37.58 22.41 -12.07
CA GLU A 283 37.45 22.40 -10.61
C GLU A 283 36.32 21.48 -10.14
N LEU A 284 35.20 21.40 -10.87
CA LEU A 284 34.10 20.47 -10.57
C LEU A 284 34.56 19.01 -10.56
N ARG A 285 35.53 18.62 -11.40
CA ARG A 285 36.09 17.26 -11.39
C ARG A 285 36.78 16.96 -10.06
N ASP A 286 37.41 17.95 -9.43
CA ASP A 286 38.06 17.79 -8.14
C ASP A 286 37.07 17.91 -6.98
N VAL A 287 36.10 18.82 -7.06
CA VAL A 287 34.99 18.92 -6.09
C VAL A 287 34.25 17.59 -6.00
N TYR A 288 33.91 16.96 -7.13
CA TYR A 288 33.20 15.68 -7.11
C TYR A 288 34.06 14.48 -6.69
N LYS A 289 35.36 14.64 -6.43
CA LYS A 289 36.20 13.63 -5.76
C LYS A 289 36.11 13.70 -4.24
N ILE A 290 35.60 14.79 -3.67
CA ILE A 290 35.40 14.93 -2.22
C ILE A 290 34.30 13.98 -1.78
N VAL A 291 34.64 13.03 -0.90
CA VAL A 291 33.74 11.97 -0.43
C VAL A 291 32.72 12.52 0.56
N ASP A 292 33.17 13.30 1.55
CA ASP A 292 32.31 13.89 2.57
C ASP A 292 31.27 14.83 1.94
N LYS A 293 30.01 14.67 2.33
CA LYS A 293 28.90 15.41 1.73
C LYS A 293 28.96 16.90 2.06
N ILE A 294 29.23 17.25 3.31
CA ILE A 294 29.17 18.64 3.78
C ILE A 294 30.35 19.43 3.19
N GLU A 295 31.54 18.82 3.21
CA GLU A 295 32.74 19.38 2.59
C GLU A 295 32.54 19.56 1.08
N ARG A 296 32.01 18.55 0.39
CA ARG A 296 31.68 18.64 -1.04
C ARG A 296 30.66 19.73 -1.33
N GLN A 297 29.58 19.81 -0.54
CA GLN A 297 28.54 20.82 -0.74
C GLN A 297 29.08 22.23 -0.52
N THR A 298 29.93 22.42 0.48
CA THR A 298 30.57 23.70 0.76
C THR A 298 31.52 24.09 -0.38
N ALA A 299 32.35 23.17 -0.86
CA ALA A 299 33.24 23.41 -1.99
C ALA A 299 32.46 23.70 -3.29
N ASP A 300 31.35 22.99 -3.54
CA ASP A 300 30.47 23.22 -4.69
C ASP A 300 29.76 24.59 -4.61
N ASP A 301 29.28 24.98 -3.43
CA ASP A 301 28.63 26.28 -3.20
C ASP A 301 29.63 27.43 -3.36
N GLU A 302 30.85 27.29 -2.85
CA GLU A 302 31.94 28.25 -3.04
C GLU A 302 32.33 28.38 -4.52
N LEU A 303 32.48 27.26 -5.23
CA LEU A 303 32.78 27.26 -6.66
C LEU A 303 31.66 27.92 -7.45
N LYS A 304 30.40 27.57 -7.18
CA LYS A 304 29.23 28.19 -7.81
C LYS A 304 29.16 29.70 -7.58
N ALA A 305 29.50 30.16 -6.36
CA ALA A 305 29.56 31.58 -6.05
C ALA A 305 30.67 32.29 -6.84
N ARG A 306 31.86 31.67 -6.96
CA ARG A 306 32.97 32.20 -7.78
C ARG A 306 32.61 32.27 -9.26
N VAL A 307 32.06 31.19 -9.82
CA VAL A 307 31.60 31.14 -11.22
C VAL A 307 30.59 32.24 -11.49
N LYS A 308 29.63 32.47 -10.58
CA LYS A 308 28.65 33.54 -10.72
C LYS A 308 29.32 34.93 -10.73
N ALA A 309 30.30 35.16 -9.86
CA ALA A 309 31.04 36.42 -9.80
C ALA A 309 31.91 36.65 -11.05
N GLU A 310 32.53 35.61 -11.59
CA GLU A 310 33.34 35.70 -12.81
C GLU A 310 32.48 35.92 -14.05
N VAL A 311 31.35 35.23 -14.17
CA VAL A 311 30.37 35.49 -15.24
C VAL A 311 29.84 36.92 -15.15
N GLN A 312 29.56 37.44 -13.94
CA GLN A 312 29.20 38.84 -13.73
C GLN A 312 30.30 39.78 -14.23
N SER A 313 31.56 39.49 -13.92
CA SER A 313 32.69 40.30 -14.38
C SER A 313 32.79 40.32 -15.92
N LYS A 314 32.59 39.17 -16.58
CA LYS A 314 32.55 39.06 -18.05
C LYS A 314 31.36 39.80 -18.66
N VAL A 315 30.20 39.82 -17.99
CA VAL A 315 29.04 40.62 -18.41
C VAL A 315 29.31 42.13 -18.25
N ASP A 316 29.88 42.55 -17.13
CA ASP A 316 30.22 43.95 -16.87
C ASP A 316 31.29 44.47 -17.85
N ALA A 317 32.16 43.58 -18.33
CA ALA A 317 33.16 43.83 -19.37
C ALA A 317 32.59 43.75 -20.81
N GLU A 318 31.28 43.55 -20.99
CA GLU A 318 30.60 43.38 -22.29
C GLU A 318 31.09 42.18 -23.12
N GLU A 319 31.74 41.19 -22.49
CA GLU A 319 32.17 39.94 -23.15
C GLU A 319 31.04 38.90 -23.24
N LEU A 320 30.04 39.01 -22.35
CA LEU A 320 28.84 38.16 -22.31
C LEU A 320 27.57 39.01 -22.24
N GLY A 321 26.47 38.46 -22.76
CA GLY A 321 25.15 39.10 -22.66
C GLY A 321 24.63 39.15 -21.23
N ALA A 322 23.92 40.21 -20.87
CA ALA A 322 23.37 40.39 -19.52
C ALA A 322 22.35 39.31 -19.11
N ASP A 323 21.73 38.64 -20.07
CA ASP A 323 20.80 37.53 -19.87
C ASP A 323 21.50 36.26 -19.32
N VAL A 324 22.80 36.08 -19.58
CA VAL A 324 23.59 34.93 -19.12
C VAL A 324 23.59 34.82 -17.59
N LEU A 325 23.55 35.95 -16.87
CA LEU A 325 23.55 35.98 -15.41
C LEU A 325 22.39 35.22 -14.78
N GLY A 326 21.19 35.32 -15.37
CA GLY A 326 20.01 34.58 -14.92
C GLY A 326 20.11 33.08 -15.17
N MET A 327 20.99 32.66 -16.08
CA MET A 327 21.12 31.28 -16.56
C MET A 327 22.27 30.52 -15.90
N VAL A 328 23.15 31.19 -15.15
CA VAL A 328 24.33 30.57 -14.50
C VAL A 328 23.94 29.36 -13.66
N GLY A 329 22.86 29.46 -12.88
CA GLY A 329 22.42 28.35 -12.02
C GLY A 329 22.02 27.09 -12.80
N GLY A 330 21.32 27.27 -13.92
CA GLY A 330 20.93 26.17 -14.80
C GLY A 330 22.11 25.57 -15.54
N ALA A 331 22.97 26.43 -16.10
CA ALA A 331 24.20 26.03 -16.80
C ALA A 331 25.16 25.27 -15.87
N TYR A 332 25.39 25.78 -14.66
CA TYR A 332 26.24 25.13 -13.65
C TYR A 332 25.73 23.72 -13.34
N LYS A 333 24.43 23.57 -13.09
CA LYS A 333 23.82 22.25 -12.85
C LYS A 333 24.02 21.29 -14.02
N ALA A 334 23.97 21.77 -15.27
CA ALA A 334 24.21 20.94 -16.44
C ALA A 334 25.68 20.52 -16.59
N VAL A 335 26.63 21.42 -16.31
CA VAL A 335 28.06 21.09 -16.28
C VAL A 335 28.35 20.10 -15.15
N SER A 336 27.81 20.33 -13.95
CA SER A 336 27.88 19.39 -12.82
C SER A 336 27.34 18.00 -13.17
N LYS A 337 26.19 17.94 -13.86
CA LYS A 337 25.60 16.69 -14.38
C LYS A 337 26.60 15.97 -15.28
N LYS A 338 27.17 16.66 -16.27
CA LYS A 338 28.14 16.09 -17.23
C LYS A 338 29.39 15.55 -16.51
N VAL A 339 29.98 16.33 -15.61
CA VAL A 339 31.20 15.94 -14.87
C VAL A 339 30.97 14.68 -14.03
N MET A 340 29.87 14.66 -13.26
CA MET A 340 29.55 13.51 -12.41
C MET A 340 29.34 12.24 -13.22
N ARG A 341 28.54 12.33 -14.29
CA ARG A 341 28.22 11.18 -15.15
C ARG A 341 29.43 10.64 -15.89
N ALA A 342 30.27 11.52 -16.41
CA ALA A 342 31.51 11.14 -17.08
C ALA A 342 32.37 10.29 -16.14
N ARG A 343 32.57 10.74 -14.90
CA ARG A 343 33.32 10.01 -13.89
C ARG A 343 32.75 8.61 -13.63
N VAL A 344 31.43 8.51 -13.43
CA VAL A 344 30.77 7.23 -13.20
C VAL A 344 30.98 6.26 -14.39
N LEU A 345 30.82 6.75 -15.63
CA LEU A 345 30.89 5.92 -16.83
C LEU A 345 32.32 5.54 -17.24
N THR A 346 33.33 6.34 -16.89
CA THR A 346 34.73 6.08 -17.27
C THR A 346 35.53 5.43 -16.16
N GLU A 347 35.35 5.85 -14.91
CA GLU A 347 36.11 5.37 -13.76
C GLU A 347 35.36 4.29 -12.96
N GLY A 348 34.02 4.22 -13.07
CA GLY A 348 33.20 3.34 -12.24
C GLY A 348 33.09 3.79 -10.78
N ILE A 349 33.45 5.04 -10.49
CA ILE A 349 33.49 5.62 -9.15
C ILE A 349 32.42 6.71 -9.01
N ARG A 350 31.67 6.64 -7.92
CA ARG A 350 30.56 7.55 -7.60
C ARG A 350 31.01 8.76 -6.79
N ILE A 351 30.11 9.72 -6.59
CA ILE A 351 30.40 10.99 -5.91
C ILE A 351 30.86 10.83 -4.46
N ASP A 352 30.44 9.76 -3.79
CA ASP A 352 30.84 9.40 -2.43
C ASP A 352 31.94 8.33 -2.38
N GLY A 353 32.63 8.09 -3.51
CA GLY A 353 33.76 7.17 -3.60
C GLY A 353 33.40 5.69 -3.72
N ARG A 354 32.11 5.33 -3.66
CA ARG A 354 31.64 3.95 -3.87
C ARG A 354 31.80 3.48 -5.32
N GLY A 355 31.91 2.17 -5.49
CA GLY A 355 31.67 1.49 -6.76
C GLY A 355 30.18 1.45 -7.12
N LEU A 356 29.88 1.00 -8.34
CA LEU A 356 28.52 0.97 -8.89
C LEU A 356 27.57 0.06 -8.09
N SER A 357 28.06 -1.05 -7.55
CA SER A 357 27.28 -2.06 -6.83
C SER A 357 27.22 -1.86 -5.31
N ASP A 358 27.99 -0.93 -4.76
CA ASP A 358 28.18 -0.83 -3.31
C ASP A 358 26.98 -0.17 -2.61
N ILE A 359 26.59 -0.75 -1.47
CA ILE A 359 25.56 -0.20 -0.57
C ILE A 359 26.25 0.71 0.44
N ARG A 360 25.58 1.79 0.89
CA ARG A 360 26.07 2.58 2.03
C ARG A 360 26.10 1.74 3.31
N ALA A 361 26.79 2.24 4.33
CA ALA A 361 26.77 1.64 5.66
C ALA A 361 25.32 1.42 6.12
N LEU A 362 25.03 0.20 6.57
CA LEU A 362 23.73 -0.23 7.06
C LEU A 362 23.79 -0.36 8.58
N ASP A 363 22.73 0.09 9.23
CA ASP A 363 22.50 -0.08 10.65
C ASP A 363 21.01 -0.31 10.89
N ALA A 364 20.69 -1.22 11.80
CA ALA A 364 19.34 -1.67 12.08
C ALA A 364 19.19 -1.98 13.57
N GLU A 365 18.18 -1.39 14.19
CA GLU A 365 17.91 -1.51 15.62
C GLU A 365 16.39 -1.65 15.83
N VAL A 366 15.99 -2.52 16.77
CA VAL A 366 14.60 -2.67 17.25
C VAL A 366 14.48 -2.17 18.69
N GLU A 367 13.26 -2.03 19.22
CA GLU A 367 13.00 -1.59 20.61
C GLU A 367 13.47 -0.16 20.96
N VAL A 368 13.51 0.72 19.96
CA VAL A 368 14.05 2.08 20.07
C VAL A 368 13.14 3.10 20.78
N ILE A 369 11.82 2.89 20.79
CA ILE A 369 10.85 3.75 21.50
C ILE A 369 10.20 2.97 22.65
N PRO A 370 10.15 3.53 23.87
CA PRO A 370 9.44 2.89 24.97
C PRO A 370 7.91 2.89 24.77
N ARG A 371 7.24 1.89 25.33
CA ARG A 371 5.77 1.71 25.40
C ARG A 371 5.02 1.39 24.11
N VAL A 372 5.54 1.75 22.93
CA VAL A 372 4.90 1.41 21.65
C VAL A 372 4.91 -0.11 21.45
N HIS A 373 4.03 -0.63 20.58
CA HIS A 373 3.89 -2.08 20.45
C HIS A 373 5.09 -2.71 19.73
N GLY A 374 5.65 -2.01 18.74
CA GLY A 374 6.95 -2.30 18.18
C GLY A 374 7.56 -1.05 17.56
N SER A 375 8.88 -0.99 17.51
CA SER A 375 9.61 0.11 16.89
C SER A 375 10.95 -0.33 16.35
N ALA A 376 11.43 0.38 15.33
CA ALA A 376 12.74 0.14 14.77
C ALA A 376 13.34 1.41 14.17
N ILE A 377 14.67 1.53 14.22
CA ILE A 377 15.43 2.42 13.36
C ILE A 377 16.09 1.58 12.28
N PHE A 378 15.91 2.01 11.03
CA PHE A 378 16.72 1.55 9.91
C PHE A 378 17.49 2.72 9.34
N GLN A 379 18.81 2.58 9.28
CA GLN A 379 19.71 3.58 8.75
C GLN A 379 20.55 3.02 7.61
N ARG A 380 20.62 3.78 6.51
CA ARG A 380 21.44 3.48 5.34
C ARG A 380 22.16 4.75 4.90
N GLY A 381 23.43 4.87 5.29
CA GLY A 381 24.18 6.12 5.24
C GLY A 381 23.48 7.23 6.03
N GLU A 382 23.13 8.32 5.35
CA GLU A 382 22.40 9.46 5.96
C GLU A 382 20.88 9.35 5.85
N THR A 383 20.36 8.28 5.23
CA THR A 383 18.91 8.01 5.23
C THR A 383 18.55 7.23 6.47
N GLN A 384 17.72 7.80 7.33
CA GLN A 384 17.32 7.18 8.61
C GLN A 384 15.80 7.24 8.74
N ILE A 385 15.19 6.07 8.95
CA ILE A 385 13.75 5.93 9.14
C ILE A 385 13.48 5.33 10.51
N LEU A 386 12.57 5.96 11.24
CA LEU A 386 11.99 5.43 12.47
C LEU A 386 10.63 4.82 12.14
N GLY A 387 10.55 3.49 12.20
CA GLY A 387 9.32 2.73 12.07
C GLY A 387 8.66 2.51 13.43
N VAL A 388 7.34 2.68 13.51
CA VAL A 388 6.55 2.41 14.72
C VAL A 388 5.28 1.66 14.36
N THR A 389 5.07 0.52 15.02
CA THR A 389 3.89 -0.31 14.86
C THR A 389 2.93 -0.10 16.02
N THR A 390 1.64 0.01 15.70
CA THR A 390 0.54 -0.02 16.67
C THR A 390 -0.48 -1.06 16.24
N LEU A 391 -0.90 -1.88 17.19
CA LEU A 391 -1.88 -2.95 17.02
C LEU A 391 -3.17 -2.58 17.76
N ASN A 392 -4.31 -2.85 17.15
CA ASN A 392 -5.60 -2.64 17.80
C ASN A 392 -6.65 -3.64 17.30
N MET A 393 -7.83 -3.61 17.91
CA MET A 393 -8.99 -4.38 17.49
C MET A 393 -9.37 -4.06 16.04
N LEU A 394 -9.94 -5.04 15.33
CA LEU A 394 -10.38 -4.90 13.93
C LEU A 394 -11.45 -3.81 13.74
N LYS A 395 -12.14 -3.37 14.79
CA LYS A 395 -13.03 -2.21 14.70
C LYS A 395 -12.30 -0.90 14.37
N MET A 396 -10.98 -0.84 14.60
CA MET A 396 -10.13 0.31 14.30
C MET A 396 -9.60 0.30 12.86
N GLU A 397 -9.99 -0.67 12.05
CA GLU A 397 -9.72 -0.64 10.62
C GLU A 397 -10.25 0.64 9.98
N GLN A 398 -9.44 1.21 9.08
CA GLN A 398 -9.85 2.40 8.37
C GLN A 398 -11.02 2.06 7.43
N GLN A 399 -12.15 2.73 7.62
CA GLN A 399 -13.26 2.69 6.66
C GLN A 399 -12.88 3.52 5.43
N ILE A 400 -13.11 2.97 4.24
CA ILE A 400 -12.84 3.58 2.96
C ILE A 400 -14.16 3.87 2.25
N ASP A 401 -14.33 5.12 1.86
CA ASP A 401 -15.44 5.61 1.01
C ASP A 401 -14.81 6.19 -0.26
N SER A 402 -14.50 5.31 -1.22
CA SER A 402 -14.02 5.65 -2.57
C SER A 402 -14.79 4.88 -3.64
N LEU A 403 -14.38 5.01 -4.91
CA LEU A 403 -14.96 4.22 -6.00
C LEU A 403 -14.47 2.77 -6.02
N ALA A 404 -13.34 2.45 -5.37
CA ALA A 404 -12.86 1.08 -5.22
C ALA A 404 -13.84 0.20 -4.44
N PRO A 405 -13.85 -1.12 -4.71
CA PRO A 405 -14.66 -2.08 -3.95
C PRO A 405 -14.17 -2.28 -2.51
N VAL A 406 -12.94 -1.84 -2.19
CA VAL A 406 -12.36 -1.96 -0.85
C VAL A 406 -13.06 -0.97 0.09
N THR A 407 -13.74 -1.50 1.11
CA THR A 407 -14.50 -0.70 2.08
C THR A 407 -13.81 -0.56 3.44
N LYS A 408 -12.84 -1.42 3.73
CA LYS A 408 -12.06 -1.43 4.97
C LYS A 408 -10.61 -1.73 4.69
N LYS A 409 -9.72 -1.23 5.54
CA LYS A 409 -8.29 -1.44 5.41
C LYS A 409 -7.67 -1.81 6.75
N ARG A 410 -7.15 -3.04 6.80
CA ARG A 410 -6.54 -3.65 7.99
C ARG A 410 -5.14 -3.14 8.25
N TYR A 411 -4.31 -3.08 7.21
CA TYR A 411 -2.96 -2.57 7.29
C TYR A 411 -2.90 -1.14 6.78
N MET A 412 -2.54 -0.21 7.66
CA MET A 412 -2.46 1.22 7.37
C MET A 412 -1.02 1.67 7.49
N HIS A 413 -0.39 2.08 6.39
CA HIS A 413 0.95 2.62 6.43
C HIS A 413 0.95 4.14 6.20
N HIS A 414 1.38 4.89 7.22
CA HIS A 414 1.55 6.33 7.13
C HIS A 414 3.04 6.68 7.07
N TYR A 415 3.39 7.51 6.09
CA TYR A 415 4.75 7.96 5.88
C TYR A 415 4.81 9.48 6.03
N ASN A 416 5.77 9.95 6.82
CA ASN A 416 5.97 11.37 7.13
C ASN A 416 7.39 11.79 6.72
N PHE A 417 7.48 12.96 6.09
CA PHE A 417 8.73 13.56 5.62
C PHE A 417 8.85 15.00 6.14
N PRO A 418 9.23 15.16 7.41
CA PRO A 418 9.34 16.47 8.03
C PRO A 418 10.48 17.29 7.41
N PRO A 419 10.40 18.64 7.36
CA PRO A 419 11.43 19.48 6.75
C PRO A 419 12.83 19.31 7.35
N TYR A 420 12.93 19.00 8.64
CA TYR A 420 14.21 18.77 9.30
C TYR A 420 14.97 17.56 8.74
N SER A 421 14.29 16.63 8.05
CA SER A 421 14.91 15.44 7.43
C SER A 421 15.93 15.77 6.35
N THR A 422 15.83 16.95 5.75
CA THR A 422 16.80 17.52 4.80
C THR A 422 17.48 18.78 5.34
N GLY A 423 17.30 19.11 6.63
CA GLY A 423 17.83 20.32 7.23
C GLY A 423 17.12 21.62 6.79
N GLU A 424 15.90 21.52 6.27
CA GLU A 424 15.13 22.65 5.76
C GLU A 424 14.02 23.10 6.72
N THR A 425 13.43 24.27 6.45
CA THR A 425 12.18 24.71 7.09
C THR A 425 11.01 24.58 6.11
N GLY A 426 9.80 24.31 6.63
CA GLY A 426 8.64 24.14 5.76
C GLY A 426 7.36 23.85 6.52
N ARG A 427 6.26 23.65 5.77
CA ARG A 427 4.95 23.30 6.33
C ARG A 427 4.99 21.91 6.98
N VAL A 428 4.50 21.83 8.23
CA VAL A 428 4.25 20.58 8.96
C VAL A 428 2.73 20.45 9.17
N GLY A 429 2.16 19.28 8.89
CA GLY A 429 0.73 19.04 9.03
C GLY A 429 0.20 18.03 8.00
N SER A 430 -0.68 18.48 7.11
CA SER A 430 -1.29 17.61 6.09
C SER A 430 -0.23 17.02 5.14
N PRO A 431 -0.27 15.70 4.87
CA PRO A 431 0.72 15.05 4.03
C PRO A 431 0.63 15.51 2.58
N LYS A 432 1.79 15.67 1.93
CA LYS A 432 1.94 15.97 0.51
C LYS A 432 1.61 14.71 -0.32
N ARG A 433 1.30 14.90 -1.61
CA ARG A 433 1.12 13.77 -2.55
C ARG A 433 2.32 12.82 -2.58
N ARG A 434 3.55 13.35 -2.42
CA ARG A 434 4.77 12.54 -2.36
C ARG A 434 4.79 11.62 -1.14
N GLU A 435 4.42 12.14 0.03
CA GLU A 435 4.35 11.37 1.28
C GLU A 435 3.32 10.25 1.17
N ILE A 436 2.13 10.56 0.63
CA ILE A 436 1.08 9.56 0.39
C ILE A 436 1.57 8.45 -0.54
N GLY A 437 2.18 8.80 -1.68
CA GLY A 437 2.65 7.76 -2.61
C GLY A 437 3.89 6.98 -2.12
N HIS A 438 4.77 7.57 -1.31
CA HIS A 438 5.85 6.82 -0.66
C HIS A 438 5.31 5.86 0.41
N GLY A 439 4.35 6.33 1.23
CA GLY A 439 3.67 5.49 2.21
C GLY A 439 2.98 4.31 1.53
N PHE A 440 2.25 4.58 0.44
CA PHE A 440 1.57 3.54 -0.31
C PHE A 440 2.52 2.54 -0.98
N LEU A 441 3.63 2.98 -1.58
CA LEU A 441 4.64 2.06 -2.13
C LEU A 441 5.18 1.10 -1.06
N ALA A 442 5.49 1.63 0.12
CA ALA A 442 5.96 0.80 1.24
C ALA A 442 4.85 -0.09 1.82
N GLU A 443 3.60 0.36 1.79
CA GLU A 443 2.45 -0.43 2.21
C GLU A 443 2.29 -1.67 1.32
N ARG A 444 2.25 -1.45 0.01
CA ARG A 444 2.14 -2.49 -1.03
C ARG A 444 3.30 -3.46 -1.01
N ALA A 445 4.50 -3.00 -0.66
CA ALA A 445 5.66 -3.87 -0.51
C ALA A 445 5.52 -4.86 0.68
N ILE A 446 4.79 -4.50 1.73
CA ILE A 446 4.62 -5.31 2.95
C ILE A 446 3.35 -6.16 2.89
N ALA A 447 2.27 -5.66 2.28
CA ALA A 447 0.98 -6.34 2.26
C ALA A 447 1.03 -7.84 1.87
N PRO A 448 1.82 -8.27 0.86
CA PRO A 448 1.89 -9.68 0.43
C PRO A 448 2.46 -10.65 1.46
N VAL A 449 3.15 -10.15 2.49
CA VAL A 449 3.75 -10.99 3.55
C VAL A 449 3.03 -10.86 4.89
N LEU A 450 1.95 -10.09 4.97
CA LEU A 450 1.17 -10.00 6.19
C LEU A 450 0.45 -11.32 6.46
N PRO A 451 0.29 -11.70 7.74
CA PRO A 451 -0.56 -12.82 8.11
C PRO A 451 -2.03 -12.50 7.78
N PRO A 452 -2.83 -13.52 7.41
CA PRO A 452 -4.26 -13.36 7.19
C PRO A 452 -4.98 -12.94 8.49
N ARG A 453 -6.23 -12.47 8.35
CA ARG A 453 -7.00 -11.92 9.47
C ARG A 453 -7.24 -12.97 10.55
N GLU A 454 -7.45 -14.20 10.15
CA GLU A 454 -7.76 -15.36 11.00
C GLU A 454 -6.54 -15.74 11.87
N GLU A 455 -5.33 -15.56 11.33
CA GLU A 455 -4.07 -15.86 12.03
C GLU A 455 -3.64 -14.71 12.95
N PHE A 456 -3.93 -13.47 12.56
CA PHE A 456 -3.54 -12.29 13.34
C PHE A 456 -4.66 -11.23 13.34
N PRO A 457 -5.68 -11.34 14.21
CA PRO A 457 -6.92 -10.55 14.15
C PRO A 457 -6.76 -9.13 14.72
N TYR A 458 -5.85 -8.36 14.12
CA TYR A 458 -5.51 -7.00 14.50
C TYR A 458 -5.62 -6.05 13.33
N ALA A 459 -6.12 -4.84 13.58
CA ALA A 459 -5.82 -3.68 12.76
C ALA A 459 -4.37 -3.25 13.04
N ILE A 460 -3.59 -3.07 11.98
CA ILE A 460 -2.15 -2.80 12.07
C ILE A 460 -1.91 -1.41 11.49
N ARG A 461 -1.44 -0.48 12.33
CA ARG A 461 -0.99 0.83 11.89
C ARG A 461 0.53 0.89 11.97
N GLN A 462 1.17 1.07 10.83
CA GLN A 462 2.60 1.32 10.72
C GLN A 462 2.82 2.80 10.39
N VAL A 463 3.73 3.45 11.12
CA VAL A 463 4.15 4.83 10.84
C VAL A 463 5.65 4.84 10.57
N SER A 464 6.05 5.43 9.44
CA SER A 464 7.45 5.65 9.08
C SER A 464 7.76 7.14 9.11
N GLU A 465 8.57 7.54 10.09
CA GLU A 465 9.10 8.90 10.22
C GLU A 465 10.47 8.98 9.54
N ALA A 466 10.58 9.74 8.45
CA ALA A 466 11.87 9.98 7.82
C ALA A 466 12.67 11.02 8.60
N LEU A 467 13.57 10.56 9.48
CA LEU A 467 14.36 11.42 10.35
C LEU A 467 15.53 12.08 9.61
N GLY A 468 16.11 11.37 8.64
CA GLY A 468 17.18 11.85 7.76
C GLY A 468 17.00 11.32 6.34
N SER A 469 17.34 12.15 5.34
CA SER A 469 17.15 11.81 3.94
C SER A 469 18.33 12.22 3.06
N ASN A 470 19.02 11.23 2.49
CA ASN A 470 19.97 11.44 1.39
C ASN A 470 19.93 10.30 0.36
N GLY A 471 18.77 9.70 0.17
CA GLY A 471 18.55 8.56 -0.72
C GLY A 471 17.31 7.79 -0.27
N SER A 472 16.63 7.13 -1.20
CA SER A 472 15.26 6.60 -1.06
C SER A 472 14.81 6.24 0.37
N THR A 473 14.10 7.18 0.99
CA THR A 473 13.43 7.01 2.28
C THR A 473 12.24 6.05 2.21
N SER A 474 11.60 5.91 1.04
CA SER A 474 10.53 4.94 0.85
C SER A 474 11.03 3.50 0.99
N MET A 475 12.21 3.18 0.45
CA MET A 475 12.82 1.85 0.62
C MET A 475 13.36 1.64 2.04
N GLY A 476 13.87 2.70 2.68
CA GLY A 476 14.18 2.66 4.11
C GLY A 476 12.92 2.38 4.97
N ALA A 477 11.76 2.92 4.57
CA ALA A 477 10.50 2.70 5.27
C ALA A 477 10.00 1.26 5.16
N VAL A 478 10.24 0.58 4.03
CA VAL A 478 9.98 -0.86 3.91
C VAL A 478 10.82 -1.64 4.93
N CYS A 479 12.13 -1.38 4.98
CA CYS A 479 13.03 -2.06 5.91
C CYS A 479 12.65 -1.79 7.38
N ALA A 480 12.42 -0.52 7.75
CA ALA A 480 11.99 -0.14 9.09
C ALA A 480 10.63 -0.75 9.47
N SER A 481 9.71 -0.88 8.50
CA SER A 481 8.41 -1.51 8.72
C SER A 481 8.56 -3.00 9.00
N THR A 482 9.38 -3.72 8.22
CA THR A 482 9.68 -5.14 8.48
C THR A 482 10.19 -5.35 9.91
N LEU A 483 11.21 -4.59 10.32
CA LEU A 483 11.78 -4.67 11.67
C LEU A 483 10.74 -4.35 12.76
N SER A 484 10.03 -3.23 12.60
CA SER A 484 9.03 -2.74 13.56
C SER A 484 7.84 -3.70 13.71
N LEU A 485 7.39 -4.32 12.61
CA LEU A 485 6.30 -5.30 12.62
C LEU A 485 6.72 -6.60 13.32
N LEU A 486 7.92 -7.10 13.03
CA LEU A 486 8.47 -8.27 13.73
C LEU A 486 8.63 -8.00 15.23
N ASN A 487 9.17 -6.82 15.60
CA ASN A 487 9.30 -6.41 17.00
C ASN A 487 7.95 -6.24 17.70
N ALA A 488 6.88 -5.91 16.96
CA ALA A 488 5.53 -5.87 17.50
C ALA A 488 4.87 -7.25 17.67
N GLY A 489 5.56 -8.32 17.31
CA GLY A 489 5.04 -9.69 17.32
C GLY A 489 4.08 -10.01 16.17
N VAL A 490 4.14 -9.25 15.07
CA VAL A 490 3.36 -9.58 13.86
C VAL A 490 4.04 -10.75 13.15
N PRO A 491 3.36 -11.90 12.95
CA PRO A 491 3.93 -13.07 12.29
C PRO A 491 3.99 -12.86 10.78
N LEU A 492 4.91 -12.02 10.31
CA LEU A 492 5.17 -11.84 8.89
C LEU A 492 5.59 -13.18 8.26
N ARG A 493 5.05 -13.46 7.08
CA ARG A 493 5.36 -14.66 6.30
C ARG A 493 6.83 -14.73 5.88
N ALA A 494 7.43 -13.58 5.60
CA ALA A 494 8.86 -13.40 5.33
C ALA A 494 9.25 -11.93 5.53
N PRO A 495 10.53 -11.65 5.87
CA PRO A 495 11.05 -10.29 5.90
C PRO A 495 11.13 -9.70 4.49
N VAL A 496 10.85 -8.40 4.37
CA VAL A 496 10.93 -7.64 3.12
C VAL A 496 11.98 -6.54 3.26
N ALA A 497 12.84 -6.39 2.25
CA ALA A 497 13.77 -5.27 2.15
C ALA A 497 13.56 -4.51 0.85
N GLY A 498 13.91 -3.22 0.88
CA GLY A 498 13.83 -2.33 -0.28
C GLY A 498 15.19 -1.74 -0.66
N ILE A 499 15.42 -1.59 -1.95
CA ILE A 499 16.58 -0.90 -2.51
C ILE A 499 16.15 0.11 -3.57
N ALA A 500 16.86 1.24 -3.62
CA ALA A 500 16.73 2.19 -4.72
C ALA A 500 17.96 2.13 -5.60
N MET A 501 17.70 2.11 -6.89
CA MET A 501 18.65 1.93 -7.94
C MET A 501 18.56 3.11 -8.90
N GLY A 502 19.66 3.44 -9.55
CA GLY A 502 19.68 4.44 -10.62
C GLY A 502 20.33 3.89 -11.87
N LEU A 503 20.17 4.61 -12.96
CA LEU A 503 20.87 4.37 -14.20
C LEU A 503 21.37 5.69 -14.78
N ILE A 504 22.62 5.66 -15.22
CA ILE A 504 23.25 6.72 -16.01
C ILE A 504 23.56 6.15 -17.38
N SER A 505 23.22 6.88 -18.44
CA SER A 505 23.58 6.52 -19.81
C SER A 505 24.10 7.69 -20.62
N ASP A 506 25.29 7.58 -21.18
CA ASP A 506 25.88 8.65 -22.01
C ASP A 506 26.75 8.08 -23.11
N GLU A 507 27.08 8.90 -24.11
CA GLU A 507 28.03 8.50 -25.14
C GLU A 507 29.47 8.69 -24.64
N VAL A 508 30.24 7.60 -24.66
CA VAL A 508 31.66 7.60 -24.30
C VAL A 508 32.44 7.04 -25.48
N ASN A 509 33.28 7.88 -26.09
CA ASN A 509 34.04 7.54 -27.30
C ASN A 509 33.18 7.07 -28.49
N GLY A 510 31.97 7.63 -28.64
CA GLY A 510 31.04 7.30 -29.72
C GLY A 510 30.19 6.03 -29.49
N GLU A 511 30.25 5.44 -28.30
CA GLU A 511 29.41 4.31 -27.90
C GLU A 511 28.53 4.69 -26.71
N THR A 512 27.23 4.39 -26.78
CA THR A 512 26.33 4.55 -25.63
C THR A 512 26.70 3.56 -24.53
N ARG A 513 27.10 4.08 -23.37
CA ARG A 513 27.38 3.30 -22.16
C ARG A 513 26.28 3.47 -21.15
N TYR A 514 26.06 2.42 -20.36
CA TYR A 514 25.09 2.39 -19.27
C TYR A 514 25.79 1.97 -17.97
N ALA A 515 25.44 2.61 -16.86
CA ALA A 515 25.90 2.24 -15.53
C ALA A 515 24.70 2.18 -14.57
N ALA A 516 24.43 0.99 -14.03
CA ALA A 516 23.45 0.79 -12.98
C ALA A 516 24.08 1.07 -11.61
N LEU A 517 23.41 1.88 -10.80
CA LEU A 517 23.89 2.34 -9.49
C LEU A 517 23.05 1.72 -8.38
N THR A 518 23.69 1.03 -7.45
CA THR A 518 23.07 0.49 -6.24
C THR A 518 22.98 1.56 -5.15
N ASP A 519 21.84 1.62 -4.47
CA ASP A 519 21.64 2.50 -3.31
C ASP A 519 21.97 3.97 -3.61
N ILE A 520 21.20 4.54 -4.55
CA ILE A 520 21.46 5.90 -5.04
C ILE A 520 21.28 6.98 -3.98
N LEU A 521 22.14 7.99 -4.08
CA LEU A 521 22.05 9.24 -3.34
C LEU A 521 21.00 10.17 -3.97
N GLY A 522 20.53 11.17 -3.21
CA GLY A 522 19.62 12.19 -3.75
C GLY A 522 20.21 12.97 -4.95
N ALA A 523 21.54 13.19 -4.95
CA ALA A 523 22.23 13.81 -6.08
C ALA A 523 22.29 12.91 -7.31
N GLU A 524 22.44 11.60 -7.13
CA GLU A 524 22.49 10.62 -8.23
C GLU A 524 21.12 10.42 -8.87
N ASP A 525 20.03 10.50 -8.08
CA ASP A 525 18.65 10.56 -8.58
C ASP A 525 18.43 11.82 -9.45
N ALA A 526 18.79 12.99 -8.92
CA ALA A 526 18.60 14.27 -9.61
C ALA A 526 19.37 14.38 -10.93
N LEU A 527 20.52 13.72 -11.03
CA LEU A 527 21.46 13.79 -12.17
C LEU A 527 21.46 12.51 -13.03
N GLY A 528 20.74 11.48 -12.62
CA GLY A 528 20.54 10.23 -13.35
C GLY A 528 19.46 10.34 -14.43
N ASP A 529 19.33 9.28 -15.22
CA ASP A 529 18.35 9.19 -16.31
C ASP A 529 17.17 8.28 -15.97
N MET A 530 17.36 7.37 -15.03
CA MET A 530 16.32 6.50 -14.50
C MET A 530 16.54 6.28 -13.01
N ASP A 531 15.45 6.27 -12.25
CA ASP A 531 15.42 5.79 -10.88
C ASP A 531 14.41 4.65 -10.79
N PHE A 532 14.78 3.57 -10.12
CA PHE A 532 13.84 2.50 -9.84
C PHE A 532 14.06 1.91 -8.46
N LYS A 533 12.98 1.42 -7.87
CA LYS A 533 12.89 0.99 -6.49
C LYS A 533 12.34 -0.43 -6.53
N VAL A 534 13.04 -1.35 -5.87
CA VAL A 534 12.66 -2.75 -5.82
C VAL A 534 12.57 -3.15 -4.36
N ALA A 535 11.40 -3.64 -3.96
CA ALA A 535 11.17 -4.25 -2.66
C ALA A 535 10.75 -5.70 -2.85
N GLY A 536 11.10 -6.54 -1.88
CA GLY A 536 10.81 -7.96 -1.97
C GLY A 536 11.41 -8.76 -0.83
N THR A 537 11.01 -10.02 -0.81
CA THR A 537 11.62 -11.04 0.06
C THR A 537 12.92 -11.55 -0.58
N SER A 538 13.58 -12.51 0.07
CA SER A 538 14.65 -13.30 -0.55
C SER A 538 14.16 -14.06 -1.78
N GLU A 539 12.85 -14.27 -1.82
CA GLU A 539 12.19 -15.16 -2.73
C GLU A 539 11.67 -14.43 -3.98
N PHE A 540 10.90 -13.36 -3.83
CA PHE A 540 10.24 -12.67 -4.94
C PHE A 540 10.11 -11.17 -4.71
N VAL A 541 9.81 -10.44 -5.78
CA VAL A 541 9.57 -9.00 -5.75
C VAL A 541 8.16 -8.75 -5.21
N THR A 542 8.03 -7.94 -4.16
CA THR A 542 6.73 -7.55 -3.62
C THR A 542 6.26 -6.19 -4.13
N ALA A 543 7.18 -5.29 -4.51
CA ALA A 543 6.83 -4.05 -5.17
C ALA A 543 7.98 -3.55 -6.06
N ILE A 544 7.61 -2.90 -7.16
CA ILE A 544 8.56 -2.18 -8.03
C ILE A 544 7.97 -0.84 -8.47
N GLN A 545 8.80 0.20 -8.44
CA GLN A 545 8.48 1.51 -8.98
C GLN A 545 9.64 1.95 -9.86
N LEU A 546 9.38 2.34 -11.10
CA LEU A 546 10.40 2.83 -12.02
C LEU A 546 9.92 4.13 -12.67
N ASP A 547 10.83 5.08 -12.78
CA ASP A 547 10.64 6.32 -13.52
C ASP A 547 11.88 6.53 -14.41
N THR A 548 11.67 6.79 -15.70
CA THR A 548 12.77 7.06 -16.62
C THR A 548 12.49 8.25 -17.52
N LYS A 549 13.56 9.00 -17.79
CA LYS A 549 13.60 10.10 -18.76
C LYS A 549 14.16 9.64 -20.10
N LEU A 550 14.64 8.40 -20.19
CA LEU A 550 15.25 7.85 -21.41
C LEU A 550 14.17 7.59 -22.47
N ALA A 551 14.56 7.76 -23.73
CA ALA A 551 13.72 7.42 -24.88
C ALA A 551 13.65 5.91 -25.16
N GLY A 552 14.16 5.07 -24.25
CA GLY A 552 14.23 3.63 -24.38
C GLY A 552 15.42 3.07 -23.61
N LEU A 553 15.28 1.83 -23.17
CA LEU A 553 16.34 1.10 -22.47
C LEU A 553 16.46 -0.30 -23.08
N PRO A 554 17.65 -0.79 -23.44
CA PRO A 554 17.81 -2.17 -23.89
C PRO A 554 17.37 -3.14 -22.78
N SER A 555 16.61 -4.17 -23.14
CA SER A 555 16.09 -5.16 -22.19
C SER A 555 17.20 -5.82 -21.34
N SER A 556 18.37 -6.05 -21.94
CA SER A 556 19.55 -6.58 -21.22
C SER A 556 20.09 -5.65 -20.12
N VAL A 557 19.97 -4.33 -20.30
CA VAL A 557 20.39 -3.35 -19.29
C VAL A 557 19.42 -3.36 -18.11
N LEU A 558 18.11 -3.45 -18.39
CA LEU A 558 17.09 -3.56 -17.35
C LEU A 558 17.23 -4.85 -16.55
N ASP A 559 17.42 -5.99 -17.22
CA ASP A 559 17.65 -7.29 -16.57
C ASP A 559 18.91 -7.26 -15.68
N GLY A 560 20.01 -6.70 -16.17
CA GLY A 560 21.22 -6.49 -15.36
C GLY A 560 20.97 -5.63 -14.13
N ALA A 561 20.21 -4.53 -14.29
CA ALA A 561 19.89 -3.63 -13.19
C ALA A 561 18.97 -4.29 -12.13
N LEU A 562 18.01 -5.11 -12.55
CA LEU A 562 17.15 -5.88 -11.64
C LEU A 562 17.92 -6.96 -10.88
N LYS A 563 18.86 -7.66 -11.54
CA LYS A 563 19.76 -8.63 -10.88
C LYS A 563 20.63 -7.95 -9.81
N GLN A 564 21.23 -6.81 -10.14
CA GLN A 564 22.01 -6.02 -9.19
C GLN A 564 21.13 -5.54 -8.01
N ALA A 565 19.86 -5.19 -8.26
CA ALA A 565 18.91 -4.84 -7.21
C ALA A 565 18.60 -6.04 -6.29
N LYS A 566 18.47 -7.25 -6.82
CA LYS A 566 18.27 -8.48 -6.05
C LYS A 566 19.43 -8.76 -5.11
N GLU A 567 20.66 -8.63 -5.60
CA GLU A 567 21.88 -8.82 -4.80
C GLU A 567 21.90 -7.83 -3.62
N ALA A 568 21.62 -6.55 -3.91
CA ALA A 568 21.57 -5.51 -2.89
C ALA A 568 20.44 -5.74 -1.86
N ARG A 569 19.25 -6.16 -2.32
CA ARG A 569 18.12 -6.52 -1.47
C ARG A 569 18.48 -7.67 -0.53
N THR A 570 19.18 -8.68 -1.03
CA THR A 570 19.62 -9.85 -0.26
C THR A 570 20.64 -9.46 0.82
N ALA A 571 21.59 -8.56 0.49
CA ALA A 571 22.53 -8.03 1.47
C ALA A 571 21.82 -7.24 2.59
N ILE A 572 20.81 -6.43 2.26
CA ILE A 572 20.02 -5.69 3.25
C ILE A 572 19.21 -6.66 4.13
N LEU A 573 18.54 -7.66 3.55
CA LEU A 573 17.80 -8.68 4.30
C LEU A 573 18.70 -9.38 5.34
N SER A 574 19.96 -9.62 5.00
CA SER A 574 20.92 -10.24 5.92
C SER A 574 21.18 -9.36 7.15
N VAL A 575 21.21 -8.03 6.99
CA VAL A 575 21.33 -7.07 8.10
C VAL A 575 20.03 -7.00 8.91
N LEU A 576 18.86 -7.00 8.26
CA LEU A 576 17.58 -7.01 8.98
C LEU A 576 17.44 -8.26 9.86
N ASN A 577 17.75 -9.44 9.30
CA ASN A 577 17.69 -10.71 10.02
C ASN A 577 18.70 -10.79 11.16
N ALA A 578 19.81 -10.05 11.09
CA ALA A 578 20.76 -9.96 12.19
C ALA A 578 20.25 -9.10 13.35
N ALA A 579 19.35 -8.14 13.09
CA ALA A 579 18.71 -7.32 14.10
C ALA A 579 17.51 -8.02 14.75
N ILE A 580 16.71 -8.76 13.96
CA ILE A 580 15.57 -9.55 14.42
C ILE A 580 15.29 -10.69 13.41
N ASP A 581 15.35 -11.94 13.87
CA ASP A 581 15.25 -13.14 13.01
C ASP A 581 13.86 -13.77 13.01
N ALA A 582 13.07 -13.52 14.05
CA ALA A 582 11.69 -13.96 14.21
C ALA A 582 10.84 -12.86 14.89
N PRO A 583 9.50 -12.92 14.79
CA PRO A 583 8.66 -12.01 15.54
C PRO A 583 8.90 -12.13 17.06
N ASP A 584 9.01 -11.00 17.74
CA ASP A 584 9.09 -10.96 19.20
C ASP A 584 7.74 -11.32 19.85
N GLU A 585 7.73 -11.51 21.16
CA GLU A 585 6.47 -11.53 21.89
C GLU A 585 5.78 -10.16 21.80
N MET A 586 4.48 -10.15 21.49
CA MET A 586 3.71 -8.91 21.44
C MET A 586 3.86 -8.12 22.74
N ALA A 587 4.07 -6.81 22.65
CA ALA A 587 4.25 -5.96 23.82
C ALA A 587 3.13 -6.12 24.88
N PRO A 588 3.43 -5.97 26.18
CA PRO A 588 2.41 -6.00 27.24
C PRO A 588 1.37 -4.88 27.12
N THR A 589 1.71 -3.79 26.43
CA THR A 589 0.81 -2.67 26.15
C THR A 589 -0.12 -2.92 24.95
N ALA A 590 0.17 -3.96 24.15
CA ALA A 590 -0.66 -4.33 23.02
C ALA A 590 -1.89 -5.13 23.49
N PRO A 591 -3.08 -4.89 22.91
CA PRO A 591 -4.26 -5.68 23.25
C PRO A 591 -4.02 -7.16 22.90
N ARG A 592 -4.54 -8.06 23.73
CA ARG A 592 -4.62 -9.49 23.42
C ARG A 592 -5.99 -9.78 22.84
N VAL A 593 -6.02 -10.34 21.64
CA VAL A 593 -7.26 -10.70 20.94
C VAL A 593 -7.40 -12.21 20.97
N ILE A 594 -8.44 -12.69 21.63
CA ILE A 594 -8.83 -14.09 21.61
C ILE A 594 -9.97 -14.26 20.61
N SER A 595 -9.82 -15.20 19.69
CA SER A 595 -10.89 -15.60 18.77
C SER A 595 -11.65 -16.80 19.32
N VAL A 596 -12.97 -16.76 19.27
CA VAL A 596 -13.87 -17.86 19.64
C VAL A 596 -14.90 -18.05 18.53
N GLN A 597 -15.05 -19.29 18.06
CA GLN A 597 -16.13 -19.64 17.15
C GLN A 597 -17.39 -19.99 17.94
N ILE A 598 -18.53 -19.38 17.58
CA ILE A 598 -19.84 -19.70 18.14
C ILE A 598 -20.81 -20.16 17.04
N PRO A 599 -21.85 -20.94 17.39
CA PRO A 599 -22.93 -21.25 16.45
C PRO A 599 -23.66 -19.98 15.98
N ILE A 600 -23.97 -19.88 14.68
CA ILE A 600 -24.59 -18.69 14.07
C ILE A 600 -25.95 -18.35 14.71
N ASP A 601 -26.73 -19.36 15.10
CA ASP A 601 -28.01 -19.20 15.78
C ASP A 601 -27.87 -18.58 17.19
N LYS A 602 -26.68 -18.62 17.79
CA LYS A 602 -26.38 -18.05 19.11
C LYS A 602 -25.88 -16.62 19.08
N ILE A 603 -25.59 -16.06 17.91
CA ILE A 603 -25.19 -14.65 17.76
C ILE A 603 -26.23 -13.71 18.38
N GLY A 604 -27.52 -13.97 18.11
CA GLY A 604 -28.61 -13.13 18.64
C GLY A 604 -28.74 -13.17 20.17
N GLU A 605 -28.49 -14.33 20.79
CA GLU A 605 -28.50 -14.49 22.26
C GLU A 605 -27.30 -13.78 22.90
N LEU A 606 -26.12 -13.86 22.29
CA LEU A 606 -24.90 -13.20 22.75
C LEU A 606 -25.00 -11.68 22.67
N ILE A 607 -25.53 -11.13 21.57
CA ILE A 607 -25.76 -9.68 21.43
C ILE A 607 -26.84 -9.24 22.43
N GLY A 608 -27.93 -10.01 22.51
CA GLY A 608 -29.10 -9.70 23.32
C GLY A 608 -29.90 -8.48 22.80
N PRO A 609 -31.06 -8.17 23.40
CA PRO A 609 -31.91 -7.08 22.96
C PRO A 609 -31.19 -5.73 22.98
N LYS A 610 -31.09 -5.05 21.83
CA LYS A 610 -30.36 -3.77 21.65
C LYS A 610 -28.88 -3.82 22.06
N GLY A 611 -28.23 -4.99 22.00
CA GLY A 611 -26.84 -5.14 22.40
C GLY A 611 -26.63 -5.18 23.92
N LYS A 612 -27.69 -5.36 24.72
CA LYS A 612 -27.58 -5.32 26.19
C LYS A 612 -26.60 -6.35 26.75
N ASN A 613 -26.64 -7.59 26.25
CA ASN A 613 -25.82 -8.68 26.79
C ASN A 613 -24.35 -8.47 26.46
N ILE A 614 -24.03 -8.18 25.19
CA ILE A 614 -22.65 -7.90 24.77
C ILE A 614 -22.09 -6.65 25.46
N ASN A 615 -22.88 -5.59 25.64
CA ASN A 615 -22.43 -4.40 26.37
C ASN A 615 -22.19 -4.70 27.85
N GLN A 616 -23.04 -5.51 28.49
CA GLN A 616 -22.83 -5.92 29.89
C GLN A 616 -21.53 -6.71 30.06
N ILE A 617 -21.24 -7.66 29.16
CA ILE A 617 -19.97 -8.42 29.22
C ILE A 617 -18.78 -7.48 29.07
N GLN A 618 -18.82 -6.55 28.11
CA GLN A 618 -17.76 -5.57 27.91
C GLN A 618 -17.60 -4.65 29.14
N ASP A 619 -18.69 -4.19 29.74
CA ASP A 619 -18.67 -3.34 30.95
C ASP A 619 -18.11 -4.09 32.17
N ASP A 620 -18.49 -5.36 32.35
CA ASP A 620 -18.08 -6.19 33.50
C ASP A 620 -16.61 -6.64 33.41
N THR A 621 -16.12 -6.88 32.20
CA THR A 621 -14.78 -7.44 31.96
C THR A 621 -13.77 -6.40 31.51
N GLY A 622 -14.21 -5.23 31.03
CA GLY A 622 -13.37 -4.25 30.36
C GLY A 622 -12.84 -4.69 29.00
N ALA A 623 -13.27 -5.85 28.49
CA ALA A 623 -12.93 -6.32 27.15
C ALA A 623 -13.79 -5.65 26.08
N ASP A 624 -13.28 -5.65 24.85
CA ASP A 624 -13.95 -5.19 23.65
C ASP A 624 -14.33 -6.41 22.82
N ILE A 625 -15.62 -6.55 22.50
CA ILE A 625 -16.14 -7.75 21.85
C ILE A 625 -16.71 -7.36 20.48
N SER A 626 -16.19 -7.99 19.43
CA SER A 626 -16.68 -7.87 18.07
C SER A 626 -17.15 -9.23 17.58
N ILE A 627 -18.31 -9.27 16.93
CA ILE A 627 -18.92 -10.49 16.40
C ILE A 627 -19.08 -10.33 14.90
N GLU A 628 -18.70 -11.36 14.16
CA GLU A 628 -18.85 -11.48 12.71
C GLU A 628 -20.08 -12.31 12.35
N ASP A 629 -20.60 -12.12 11.14
CA ASP A 629 -21.83 -12.78 10.68
C ASP A 629 -21.67 -14.31 10.53
N ASP A 630 -20.43 -14.81 10.46
CA ASP A 630 -20.08 -16.23 10.40
C ASP A 630 -19.99 -16.90 11.79
N GLY A 631 -20.22 -16.15 12.87
CA GLY A 631 -20.11 -16.64 14.25
C GLY A 631 -18.72 -16.52 14.86
N THR A 632 -17.76 -15.87 14.20
CA THR A 632 -16.46 -15.55 14.81
C THR A 632 -16.62 -14.41 15.81
N VAL A 633 -16.14 -14.60 17.05
CA VAL A 633 -16.13 -13.59 18.10
C VAL A 633 -14.69 -13.24 18.46
N TYR A 634 -14.33 -11.98 18.24
CA TYR A 634 -13.04 -11.41 18.65
C TYR A 634 -13.18 -10.69 19.99
N ILE A 635 -12.41 -11.13 20.98
CA ILE A 635 -12.41 -10.62 22.35
C ILE A 635 -11.05 -9.95 22.60
N GLY A 636 -11.04 -8.63 22.62
CA GLY A 636 -9.85 -7.83 22.90
C GLY A 636 -9.79 -7.37 24.33
N ALA A 637 -8.68 -7.56 25.02
CA ALA A 637 -8.48 -6.91 26.32
C ALA A 637 -7.04 -6.41 26.49
N VAL A 638 -6.87 -5.49 27.44
CA VAL A 638 -5.56 -4.92 27.82
C VAL A 638 -4.71 -5.89 28.65
N ASP A 639 -5.33 -6.92 29.23
CA ASP A 639 -4.65 -7.98 29.97
C ASP A 639 -5.34 -9.35 29.77
N GLY A 640 -4.57 -10.43 30.00
CA GLY A 640 -5.04 -11.80 29.83
C GLY A 640 -6.23 -12.19 30.71
N PRO A 641 -6.25 -11.85 32.02
CA PRO A 641 -7.39 -12.15 32.89
C PRO A 641 -8.72 -11.57 32.39
N SER A 642 -8.72 -10.34 31.90
CA SER A 642 -9.92 -9.67 31.36
C SER A 642 -10.40 -10.36 30.08
N ALA A 643 -9.47 -10.74 29.19
CA ALA A 643 -9.80 -11.48 27.97
C ALA A 643 -10.39 -12.87 28.28
N GLU A 644 -9.82 -13.60 29.23
CA GLU A 644 -10.31 -14.93 29.64
C GLU A 644 -11.67 -14.85 30.36
N ALA A 645 -11.91 -13.82 31.18
CA ALA A 645 -13.21 -13.60 31.80
C ALA A 645 -14.30 -13.34 30.75
N ALA A 646 -14.01 -12.50 29.75
CA ALA A 646 -14.91 -12.25 28.63
C ALA A 646 -15.13 -13.50 27.78
N ARG A 647 -14.07 -14.28 27.52
CA ARG A 647 -14.15 -15.57 26.81
C ARG A 647 -15.05 -16.56 27.53
N ALA A 648 -14.92 -16.67 28.85
CA ALA A 648 -15.77 -17.53 29.66
C ALA A 648 -17.24 -17.09 29.61
N ALA A 649 -17.51 -15.78 29.68
CA ALA A 649 -18.87 -15.24 29.57
C ALA A 649 -19.48 -15.48 28.19
N VAL A 650 -18.73 -15.26 27.11
CA VAL A 650 -19.15 -15.56 25.73
C VAL A 650 -19.45 -17.05 25.57
N ASN A 651 -18.55 -17.92 26.02
CA ASN A 651 -18.73 -19.37 25.92
C ASN A 651 -19.91 -19.88 26.74
N ALA A 652 -20.18 -19.29 27.91
CA ALA A 652 -21.34 -19.69 28.73
C ALA A 652 -22.68 -19.44 28.01
N ILE A 653 -22.75 -18.43 27.13
CA ILE A 653 -23.94 -18.09 26.35
C ILE A 653 -23.98 -18.88 25.03
N ALA A 654 -22.84 -19.00 24.35
CA ALA A 654 -22.74 -19.64 23.05
C ALA A 654 -22.78 -21.18 23.13
N ASN A 655 -22.14 -21.74 24.15
CA ASN A 655 -22.08 -23.16 24.45
C ASN A 655 -22.57 -23.39 25.88
N PRO A 656 -23.87 -23.13 26.16
CA PRO A 656 -24.40 -23.45 27.47
C PRO A 656 -24.24 -24.96 27.65
N LEU A 657 -23.50 -25.38 28.68
CA LEU A 657 -23.46 -26.78 29.10
C LEU A 657 -24.92 -27.28 29.10
N ASN A 658 -25.24 -28.13 28.14
CA ASN A 658 -26.52 -28.78 28.05
C ASN A 658 -26.38 -30.00 28.93
N PRO A 659 -26.96 -29.98 30.13
CA PRO A 659 -26.73 -31.05 31.07
C PRO A 659 -27.24 -32.35 30.47
N GLU A 660 -26.38 -33.35 30.33
CA GLU A 660 -26.75 -34.65 29.78
C GLU A 660 -27.28 -35.60 30.87
N VAL A 661 -28.07 -36.60 30.47
CA VAL A 661 -28.54 -37.63 31.42
C VAL A 661 -27.32 -38.37 31.98
N GLY A 662 -27.17 -38.40 33.30
CA GLY A 662 -26.05 -39.00 34.04
C GLY A 662 -25.05 -38.00 34.61
N GLU A 663 -25.12 -36.71 34.25
CA GLU A 663 -24.23 -35.70 34.82
C GLU A 663 -24.63 -35.31 36.25
N ARG A 664 -23.61 -35.12 37.12
CA ARG A 664 -23.75 -34.75 38.53
C ARG A 664 -23.42 -33.27 38.75
N PHE A 665 -24.30 -32.56 39.44
CA PHE A 665 -24.17 -31.14 39.75
C PHE A 665 -24.29 -30.88 41.25
N LEU A 666 -23.52 -29.92 41.77
CA LEU A 666 -23.76 -29.33 43.09
C LEU A 666 -24.75 -28.18 42.96
N GLY A 667 -26.04 -28.51 42.98
CA GLY A 667 -27.12 -27.55 42.77
C GLY A 667 -27.60 -26.89 44.06
N THR A 668 -28.26 -25.73 43.94
CA THR A 668 -28.87 -25.01 45.08
C THR A 668 -30.39 -25.05 44.99
N VAL A 669 -31.08 -25.42 46.07
CA VAL A 669 -32.55 -25.43 46.12
C VAL A 669 -33.07 -23.99 46.01
N VAL A 670 -33.72 -23.65 44.91
CA VAL A 670 -34.25 -22.29 44.65
C VAL A 670 -35.71 -22.14 45.04
N LYS A 671 -36.49 -23.22 44.96
CA LYS A 671 -37.92 -23.21 45.27
C LYS A 671 -38.40 -24.59 45.68
N ILE A 672 -39.22 -24.65 46.74
CA ILE A 672 -39.87 -25.89 47.17
C ILE A 672 -41.34 -25.84 46.76
N ALA A 673 -41.87 -26.97 46.31
CA ALA A 673 -43.26 -27.19 45.98
C ALA A 673 -43.76 -28.47 46.64
N THR A 674 -45.09 -28.66 46.70
CA THR A 674 -45.72 -29.83 47.33
C THR A 674 -45.32 -31.16 46.68
N PHE A 675 -44.85 -31.16 45.43
CA PHE A 675 -44.46 -32.35 44.68
C PHE A 675 -42.94 -32.51 44.48
N GLY A 676 -42.12 -31.59 45.01
CA GLY A 676 -40.67 -31.66 44.85
C GLY A 676 -39.94 -30.35 45.11
N ALA A 677 -38.62 -30.34 44.91
CA ALA A 677 -37.78 -29.16 45.02
C ALA A 677 -37.16 -28.81 43.66
N PHE A 678 -37.20 -27.54 43.28
CA PHE A 678 -36.47 -27.02 42.14
C PHE A 678 -35.05 -26.67 42.58
N VAL A 679 -34.08 -27.26 41.90
CA VAL A 679 -32.65 -27.11 42.17
C VAL A 679 -32.02 -26.44 40.96
N SER A 680 -31.38 -25.29 41.17
CA SER A 680 -30.63 -24.59 40.12
C SER A 680 -29.30 -25.30 39.90
N LEU A 681 -29.07 -25.72 38.65
CA LEU A 681 -27.88 -26.48 38.23
C LEU A 681 -26.83 -25.56 37.60
N THR A 682 -27.29 -24.68 36.71
CA THR A 682 -26.51 -23.62 36.06
C THR A 682 -27.41 -22.38 35.91
N PRO A 683 -26.84 -21.17 35.71
CA PRO A 683 -27.62 -19.94 35.56
C PRO A 683 -28.71 -20.09 34.48
N GLY A 684 -29.99 -19.98 34.87
CA GLY A 684 -31.14 -20.08 33.97
C GLY A 684 -31.66 -21.51 33.70
N LYS A 685 -31.05 -22.56 34.28
CA LYS A 685 -31.53 -23.95 34.18
C LYS A 685 -31.77 -24.57 35.56
N ASP A 686 -33.03 -24.85 35.84
CA ASP A 686 -33.48 -25.53 37.04
C ASP A 686 -33.94 -26.95 36.72
N GLY A 687 -33.57 -27.91 37.56
CA GLY A 687 -34.10 -29.28 37.53
C GLY A 687 -35.05 -29.55 38.69
N LEU A 688 -35.99 -30.47 38.48
CA LEU A 688 -36.95 -30.89 39.49
C LEU A 688 -36.48 -32.16 40.20
N LEU A 689 -36.23 -32.05 41.49
CA LEU A 689 -36.06 -33.18 42.41
C LEU A 689 -37.45 -33.59 42.93
N HIS A 690 -38.04 -34.61 42.32
CA HIS A 690 -39.40 -35.05 42.66
C HIS A 690 -39.46 -35.63 44.09
N ILE A 691 -40.60 -35.50 44.78
CA ILE A 691 -40.78 -35.96 46.17
C ILE A 691 -40.45 -37.45 46.37
N SER A 692 -40.57 -38.28 45.33
CA SER A 692 -40.15 -39.69 45.36
C SER A 692 -38.64 -39.86 45.51
N GLU A 693 -37.86 -38.99 44.89
CA GLU A 693 -36.39 -38.99 44.95
C GLU A 693 -35.88 -38.34 46.24
N VAL A 694 -36.59 -37.34 46.76
CA VAL A 694 -36.30 -36.73 48.09
C VAL A 694 -36.36 -37.77 49.22
N ARG A 695 -37.16 -38.83 49.08
CA ARG A 695 -37.20 -39.94 50.07
C ARG A 695 -35.86 -40.66 50.22
N LYS A 696 -35.02 -40.67 49.17
CA LYS A 696 -33.68 -41.27 49.22
C LYS A 696 -32.75 -40.49 50.16
N LEU A 697 -32.93 -39.18 50.27
CA LEU A 697 -32.21 -38.32 51.23
C LEU A 697 -32.66 -38.53 52.68
N ALA A 698 -33.90 -38.97 52.89
CA ALA A 698 -34.48 -39.22 54.21
C ALA A 698 -34.30 -40.68 54.69
N GLY A 699 -33.35 -41.43 54.11
CA GLY A 699 -33.07 -42.83 54.48
C GLY A 699 -34.26 -43.78 54.21
N GLY A 700 -35.03 -43.53 53.15
CA GLY A 700 -36.16 -44.37 52.74
C GLY A 700 -37.45 -44.16 53.55
N LYS A 701 -37.47 -43.22 54.51
CA LYS A 701 -38.69 -42.88 55.28
C LYS A 701 -39.69 -42.11 54.42
N ARG A 702 -40.99 -42.31 54.69
CA ARG A 702 -42.07 -41.61 53.99
C ARG A 702 -42.02 -40.13 54.33
N VAL A 703 -41.63 -39.31 53.35
CA VAL A 703 -41.65 -37.84 53.43
C VAL A 703 -43.07 -37.35 53.10
N GLU A 704 -43.73 -36.67 54.04
CA GLU A 704 -45.04 -36.05 53.83
C GLU A 704 -44.92 -34.63 53.28
N ASN A 705 -43.94 -33.82 53.75
CA ASN A 705 -43.64 -32.51 53.20
C ASN A 705 -42.16 -32.40 52.79
N VAL A 706 -41.90 -31.82 51.61
CA VAL A 706 -40.53 -31.63 51.10
C VAL A 706 -39.71 -30.67 51.99
N GLU A 707 -40.39 -29.73 52.66
CA GLU A 707 -39.80 -28.76 53.60
C GLU A 707 -39.19 -29.39 54.85
N ASP A 708 -39.56 -30.63 55.17
CA ASP A 708 -39.00 -31.36 56.32
C ASP A 708 -37.59 -31.91 56.04
N VAL A 709 -37.18 -31.94 54.76
CA VAL A 709 -35.93 -32.57 54.31
C VAL A 709 -35.02 -31.59 53.56
N LEU A 710 -35.60 -30.60 52.87
CA LEU A 710 -34.87 -29.63 52.07
C LEU A 710 -35.27 -28.21 52.47
N ALA A 711 -34.29 -27.30 52.53
CA ALA A 711 -34.50 -25.88 52.74
C ALA A 711 -34.13 -25.08 51.49
N VAL A 712 -34.86 -23.98 51.22
CA VAL A 712 -34.47 -23.03 50.16
C VAL A 712 -33.10 -22.43 50.50
N GLY A 713 -32.18 -22.46 49.54
CA GLY A 713 -30.77 -22.08 49.70
C GLY A 713 -29.83 -23.24 50.07
N GLN A 714 -30.35 -24.44 50.33
CA GLN A 714 -29.53 -25.62 50.61
C GLN A 714 -28.81 -26.10 49.34
N LYS A 715 -27.51 -26.40 49.47
CA LYS A 715 -26.72 -27.03 48.40
C LYS A 715 -26.83 -28.55 48.49
N ILE A 716 -27.05 -29.21 47.37
CA ILE A 716 -27.22 -30.66 47.26
C ILE A 716 -26.58 -31.20 45.98
N GLN A 717 -25.93 -32.36 46.07
CA GLN A 717 -25.47 -33.08 44.88
C GLN A 717 -26.62 -33.85 44.25
N VAL A 718 -26.84 -33.60 42.97
CA VAL A 718 -27.93 -34.16 42.18
C VAL A 718 -27.42 -34.67 40.84
N GLU A 719 -27.94 -35.79 40.39
CA GLU A 719 -27.68 -36.39 39.09
C GLU A 719 -28.91 -36.25 38.20
N ILE A 720 -28.69 -35.98 36.91
CA ILE A 720 -29.79 -35.83 35.95
C ILE A 720 -30.21 -37.20 35.46
N THR A 721 -31.44 -37.59 35.79
CA THR A 721 -31.98 -38.92 35.46
C THR A 721 -32.72 -38.95 34.14
N LYS A 722 -33.34 -37.82 33.76
CA LYS A 722 -34.16 -37.74 32.54
C LYS A 722 -34.32 -36.30 32.08
N ILE A 723 -34.29 -36.13 30.76
CA ILE A 723 -34.67 -34.89 30.08
C ILE A 723 -35.96 -35.20 29.31
N ASP A 724 -37.02 -34.43 29.53
CA ASP A 724 -38.28 -34.60 28.78
C ASP A 724 -38.26 -33.87 27.43
N ASP A 725 -39.22 -34.18 26.55
CA ASP A 725 -39.34 -33.59 25.20
C ASP A 725 -39.58 -32.06 25.22
N ARG A 726 -39.78 -31.45 26.39
CA ARG A 726 -39.95 -30.01 26.61
C ARG A 726 -38.74 -29.38 27.31
N GLY A 727 -37.64 -30.13 27.47
CA GLY A 727 -36.38 -29.67 28.06
C GLY A 727 -36.37 -29.60 29.58
N LYS A 728 -37.34 -30.20 30.29
CA LYS A 728 -37.34 -30.25 31.76
C LYS A 728 -36.42 -31.35 32.27
N LEU A 729 -35.60 -31.00 33.25
CA LEU A 729 -34.60 -31.87 33.86
C LEU A 729 -35.17 -32.53 35.12
N SER A 730 -35.16 -33.86 35.18
CA SER A 730 -35.52 -34.64 36.37
C SER A 730 -34.26 -35.05 37.12
N LEU A 731 -34.24 -34.80 38.43
CA LEU A 731 -33.06 -34.98 39.27
C LEU A 731 -33.25 -36.13 40.26
N ALA A 732 -32.16 -36.83 40.56
CA ALA A 732 -32.04 -37.74 41.70
C ALA A 732 -30.89 -37.28 42.62
N PRO A 733 -31.00 -37.45 43.93
CA PRO A 733 -29.92 -37.09 44.84
C PRO A 733 -28.80 -38.12 44.77
N VAL A 734 -27.55 -37.66 44.83
CA VAL A 734 -26.40 -38.54 44.98
C VAL A 734 -26.19 -38.78 46.48
N THR A 735 -26.30 -40.04 46.91
CA THR A 735 -26.08 -40.47 48.29
C THR A 735 -24.85 -41.39 48.35
N ASP A 736 -24.06 -41.32 49.42
CA ASP A 736 -22.80 -42.07 49.59
C ASP A 736 -22.92 -43.60 49.45
N GLU A 737 -24.13 -44.17 49.46
CA GLU A 737 -24.37 -45.58 49.15
C GLU A 737 -24.12 -45.95 47.66
N SER A 738 -24.07 -44.96 46.75
CA SER A 738 -23.83 -45.17 45.32
C SER A 738 -22.36 -45.36 44.92
N ASP A 739 -21.41 -45.06 45.82
CA ASP A 739 -19.98 -45.29 45.59
C ASP A 739 -19.52 -46.72 46.01
N ALA A 740 -20.41 -47.53 46.61
CA ALA A 740 -20.10 -48.88 47.06
C ALA A 740 -20.29 -49.98 45.98
N GLU A 741 -21.00 -49.70 44.87
CA GLU A 741 -21.24 -50.69 43.80
C GLU A 741 -20.32 -50.53 42.56
N ALA A 742 -19.49 -49.49 42.49
CA ALA A 742 -18.57 -49.26 41.36
C ALA A 742 -17.09 -49.57 41.66
N ALA A 743 -16.74 -49.91 42.91
CA ALA A 743 -15.37 -50.23 43.33
C ALA A 743 -15.22 -51.72 43.70
N ALA A 744 -15.39 -52.61 42.71
CA ALA A 744 -14.88 -53.98 42.77
C ALA A 744 -13.68 -54.10 41.81
N PRO A 745 -12.50 -54.53 42.28
CA PRO A 745 -11.29 -54.58 41.45
C PRO A 745 -11.39 -55.73 40.44
N ALA A 746 -11.11 -55.45 39.17
CA ALA A 746 -10.72 -56.49 38.21
C ALA A 746 -9.25 -56.82 38.47
N ASP A 747 -9.04 -57.99 39.07
CA ASP A 747 -7.74 -58.59 39.35
C ASP A 747 -6.93 -58.87 38.06
N GLU A 748 -5.62 -58.75 38.19
CA GLU A 748 -4.60 -59.03 37.17
C GLU A 748 -4.57 -60.50 36.73
N SER A 749 -4.56 -60.73 35.42
CA SER A 749 -3.71 -61.74 34.74
C SER A 749 -3.57 -61.43 33.26
#